data_AF-A0AA43A391-F1
#
_entry.id   AF-A0AA43A391-F1
#
_cell.length_a   1.000
_cell.length_b   1.000
_cell.length_c   1.000
_cell.angle_alpha   90.00
_cell.angle_beta   90.00
_cell.angle_gamma   90.00
#
_symmetry.space_group_name_H-M   'P 1'
#
loop_
_entity.id
_entity.type
_entity.pdbx_description
1 polymer ?
#
loop_
_entity_poly.entity_id
_entity_poly.type
_entity_poly.pdbx_seq_one_letter_code
_entity_poly.pdbx_strand_id
1 'polypeptide(L)'
;MMRRVLLLSLLFLSCFVAYGFTADVVPSTIDQPGTQPQDVGNLESPDKCDNCHGGYNTATEPAFNWRGSMMANAGRDPIFWATLAIAEQDFEGAGDLCIRCHSTAGWLAGRSTPTDGSGLAAGDSDGVECDFCHKMTDPSNTDPILQGVMNDPFIANEPLSGEPFYGSGMSSIWGGSEKLGPYSDAEARHQFMKNDFIRSVDFCGSCHDVSNPAVGNLAHNFGAQPEFLETERGNLHQDITTDESPKDYSNKTAFNNKPYQYGVVERTFSEYKAGLVSQTLVDDYPNLPADLQGGALKAIYDAATDFGTKSGNYADGDPRYYSCQTCHMRPVFGQGCNKNPPFRDDLPLHDMTGGNYWMPQAIQYLDTKDKLRLGGGLSNVQLAALDAGSLRAKQQLNLAASLTVDNNAHTVKVVNHTGHKLISGYPEGRRMWLRITWKNSAGTKLRTDGAYGPLFDGNGDAVMVQNPLNGQMVQVESILNLDDPNTKIYEAHYGIDQEWAAAIAGLYPNDLALSYDRYTGAVVHRISELASQPAGTQYETFHFVINNVVHKDNRIPPYGMDAETARLRNALPVPSDQYNGASGTYDYFDNVSLNPPQGASSATIELLYQPTSWEYIQFLALANNGSDPAQGGNAFLGMEGEYMLEAWLEKGMAAPHVMATATWGNVTQQCQSTTPTLDTATPGNAEVSLTWTPAPDDAGDGYNVYYDQAGKALSVADAGQASTYTDPGLTNGSEYCYKVTSYTTATTDTPGCESAASNIICAVPNNLGQAKVGASLATGRYETTGKGKNQVITFVTTSSFSVGDEVTIHATVLDDATGLPVPNATVNIDITGPQAASLTTGPSDGNGVTEVIWQTQAPNRKGQGGTTPGSYTATTTDVTASGYTWDGVMTATAFNLQ
;
A
#
# COMPACT_ATOMS: atom_id res chain seq x y z
N MET A 1 -16.80 33.46 61.19
CA MET A 1 -18.06 34.19 60.99
C MET A 1 -17.74 35.47 60.22
N MET A 2 -18.11 35.51 58.93
CA MET A 2 -18.31 36.69 58.07
C MET A 2 -17.26 37.82 57.98
N ARG A 3 -16.62 37.97 56.80
CA ARG A 3 -16.68 39.13 55.85
C ARG A 3 -15.43 39.16 54.93
N ARG A 4 -15.62 38.98 53.61
CA ARG A 4 -15.67 40.01 52.51
C ARG A 4 -14.29 40.60 52.16
N VAL A 5 -13.64 40.20 51.06
CA VAL A 5 -13.78 40.70 49.66
C VAL A 5 -13.38 42.18 49.53
N LEU A 6 -12.32 42.49 48.77
CA LEU A 6 -12.31 43.23 47.50
C LEU A 6 -10.90 43.77 47.12
N LEU A 7 -10.50 43.43 45.89
CA LEU A 7 -9.75 44.21 44.88
C LEU A 7 -8.62 45.17 45.30
N LEU A 8 -7.45 44.97 44.70
CA LEU A 8 -6.77 46.01 43.92
C LEU A 8 -5.75 45.41 42.92
N SER A 9 -5.94 45.84 41.69
CA SER A 9 -5.07 45.78 40.51
C SER A 9 -3.67 46.35 40.76
N LEU A 10 -2.64 45.81 40.09
CA LEU A 10 -1.64 46.57 39.31
C LEU A 10 -0.57 45.65 38.70
N LEU A 11 -0.37 45.82 37.38
CA LEU A 11 0.87 45.73 36.61
C LEU A 11 1.89 44.62 36.93
N PHE A 12 2.02 43.66 36.00
CA PHE A 12 3.35 43.21 35.58
C PHE A 12 3.45 43.22 34.05
N LEU A 13 4.14 44.24 33.57
CA LEU A 13 4.75 44.35 32.26
C LEU A 13 5.93 43.37 32.25
N SER A 14 5.77 42.18 31.68
CA SER A 14 6.91 41.33 31.30
C SER A 14 7.11 41.45 29.80
N CYS A 15 8.09 42.26 29.41
CA CYS A 15 8.73 42.15 28.10
C CYS A 15 9.23 40.71 27.93
N PHE A 16 8.48 39.90 27.18
CA PHE A 16 9.06 38.71 26.56
C PHE A 16 9.96 39.20 25.43
N VAL A 17 11.26 39.07 25.64
CA VAL A 17 12.23 39.09 24.55
C VAL A 17 11.97 37.80 23.78
N ALA A 18 11.43 37.94 22.57
CA ALA A 18 11.27 36.86 21.61
C ALA A 18 12.67 36.34 21.24
N TYR A 19 13.07 35.23 21.86
CA TYR A 19 13.99 34.29 21.24
C TYR A 19 13.10 33.26 20.53
N GLY A 20 13.39 32.93 19.27
CA GLY A 20 12.66 31.87 18.59
C GLY A 20 12.86 30.56 19.33
N PHE A 21 11.76 29.93 19.74
CA PHE A 21 11.75 28.64 20.40
C PHE A 21 11.04 27.64 19.48
N THR A 22 11.64 26.47 19.34
CA THR A 22 10.98 25.22 18.95
C THR A 22 10.29 24.68 20.20
N ALA A 23 9.11 24.06 20.09
CA ALA A 23 8.44 23.53 21.27
C ALA A 23 9.23 22.35 21.85
N ASP A 24 9.89 22.59 22.99
CA ASP A 24 10.46 21.53 23.85
C ASP A 24 9.36 20.80 24.64
N VAL A 25 8.12 21.32 24.60
CA VAL A 25 6.94 20.78 25.27
C VAL A 25 5.79 20.73 24.27
N VAL A 26 5.34 19.53 23.92
CA VAL A 26 4.16 19.32 23.07
C VAL A 26 2.91 19.88 23.77
N PRO A 27 2.09 20.72 23.11
CA PRO A 27 0.82 21.19 23.68
C PRO A 27 -0.16 20.03 23.92
N SER A 28 -0.97 20.10 24.98
CA SER A 28 -2.02 19.08 25.23
C SER A 28 -3.13 19.09 24.18
N THR A 29 -3.21 20.17 23.41
CA THR A 29 -4.04 20.29 22.20
C THR A 29 -3.53 19.44 21.02
N ILE A 30 -2.24 19.05 21.01
CA ILE A 30 -1.62 18.18 20.00
C ILE A 30 -1.54 16.72 20.46
N ASP A 31 -1.30 16.49 21.76
CA ASP A 31 -1.20 15.15 22.34
C ASP A 31 -2.33 14.22 21.88
N GLN A 32 -1.98 12.96 21.60
CA GLN A 32 -2.91 11.94 21.11
C GLN A 32 -2.93 10.71 22.05
N PRO A 33 -4.08 10.05 22.23
CA PRO A 33 -4.16 8.75 22.90
C PRO A 33 -3.31 7.64 22.24
N GLY A 34 -3.14 6.53 22.96
CA GLY A 34 -2.37 5.35 22.56
C GLY A 34 -1.10 5.19 23.39
N THR A 35 -0.23 4.25 23.01
CA THR A 35 1.08 4.08 23.62
C THR A 35 1.88 5.38 23.52
N GLN A 36 2.42 5.88 24.64
CA GLN A 36 3.18 7.12 24.68
C GLN A 36 4.70 6.88 24.59
N PRO A 37 5.48 7.93 24.30
CA PRO A 37 6.94 7.82 24.30
C PRO A 37 7.47 7.22 25.61
N GLN A 38 8.38 6.26 25.49
CA GLN A 38 9.06 5.55 26.58
C GLN A 38 8.17 4.61 27.43
N ASP A 39 6.89 4.42 27.06
CA ASP A 39 6.01 3.43 27.69
C ASP A 39 6.41 1.98 27.35
N VAL A 40 6.96 1.78 26.15
CA VAL A 40 7.49 0.50 25.68
C VAL A 40 8.98 0.62 25.42
N GLY A 41 9.70 -0.51 25.53
CA GLY A 41 11.13 -0.55 25.21
C GLY A 41 11.39 -0.17 23.75
N ASN A 42 12.60 0.34 23.48
CA ASN A 42 12.99 0.74 22.13
C ASN A 42 12.74 -0.37 21.11
N LEU A 43 12.19 0.03 19.98
CA LEU A 43 12.00 -0.81 18.81
C LEU A 43 13.35 -1.27 18.26
N GLU A 44 13.36 -2.48 17.70
CA GLU A 44 14.54 -3.03 17.05
C GLU A 44 14.70 -2.51 15.63
N SER A 45 15.92 -2.06 15.31
CA SER A 45 16.26 -1.62 13.96
C SER A 45 15.99 -2.71 12.92
N PRO A 46 15.45 -2.34 11.74
CA PRO A 46 15.22 -3.24 10.61
C PRO A 46 16.46 -4.05 10.18
N ASP A 47 17.67 -3.52 10.36
CA ASP A 47 18.92 -4.24 10.03
C ASP A 47 19.07 -5.55 10.81
N LYS A 48 18.46 -5.66 12.00
CA LYS A 48 18.41 -6.93 12.74
C LYS A 48 17.48 -7.94 12.10
N CYS A 49 16.42 -7.49 11.44
CA CYS A 49 15.43 -8.33 10.75
C CYS A 49 15.98 -8.81 9.40
N ASP A 50 16.69 -7.94 8.68
CA ASP A 50 17.27 -8.20 7.35
C ASP A 50 18.20 -9.41 7.30
N ASN A 51 18.83 -9.77 8.42
CA ASN A 51 19.71 -10.94 8.50
C ASN A 51 19.03 -12.27 8.12
N CYS A 52 17.71 -12.29 8.21
CA CYS A 52 16.84 -13.45 8.02
C CYS A 52 15.73 -13.12 7.01
N HIS A 53 15.11 -11.94 7.11
CA HIS A 53 13.98 -11.52 6.27
C HIS A 53 14.40 -10.82 4.97
N GLY A 54 15.69 -10.83 4.63
CA GLY A 54 16.22 -10.30 3.38
C GLY A 54 17.41 -11.08 2.81
N GLY A 55 17.84 -10.70 1.60
CA GLY A 55 19.03 -11.21 0.94
C GLY A 55 18.92 -12.62 0.35
N TYR A 56 17.71 -13.12 0.06
CA TYR A 56 17.47 -14.42 -0.57
C TYR A 56 16.60 -14.36 -1.83
N ASN A 57 15.53 -13.55 -1.87
CA ASN A 57 14.69 -13.41 -3.05
C ASN A 57 14.03 -12.03 -3.08
N THR A 58 14.60 -11.08 -3.80
CA THR A 58 14.08 -9.70 -3.89
C THR A 58 12.66 -9.60 -4.46
N ALA A 59 12.18 -10.63 -5.17
CA ALA A 59 10.82 -10.66 -5.70
C ALA A 59 9.76 -10.96 -4.61
N THR A 60 10.11 -11.62 -3.51
CA THR A 60 9.13 -12.05 -2.50
C THR A 60 9.53 -11.75 -1.06
N GLU A 61 10.81 -11.50 -0.79
CA GLU A 61 11.31 -11.30 0.57
C GLU A 61 10.78 -10.00 1.20
N PRO A 62 10.50 -10.01 2.52
CA PRO A 62 9.96 -8.82 3.19
C PRO A 62 10.87 -7.60 3.12
N ALA A 63 12.16 -7.74 3.41
CA ALA A 63 13.07 -6.61 3.62
C ALA A 63 13.24 -5.73 2.36
N PHE A 64 13.57 -6.33 1.22
CA PHE A 64 13.78 -5.57 -0.02
C PHE A 64 12.50 -4.85 -0.47
N ASN A 65 11.35 -5.52 -0.36
CA ASN A 65 10.07 -4.94 -0.77
C ASN A 65 9.65 -3.79 0.16
N TRP A 66 9.80 -3.97 1.49
CA TRP A 66 9.54 -2.90 2.46
C TRP A 66 10.48 -1.71 2.25
N ARG A 67 11.79 -1.94 2.05
CA ARG A 67 12.79 -0.87 1.81
C ARG A 67 12.48 0.00 0.60
N GLY A 68 11.77 -0.55 -0.39
CA GLY A 68 11.31 0.18 -1.57
C GLY A 68 10.01 0.95 -1.38
N SER A 69 9.27 0.67 -0.31
CA SER A 69 8.01 1.37 0.00
C SER A 69 8.29 2.75 0.61
N MET A 70 7.29 3.63 0.58
CA MET A 70 7.38 4.92 1.27
C MET A 70 7.30 4.78 2.80
N MET A 71 6.85 3.64 3.34
CA MET A 71 6.89 3.39 4.78
C MET A 71 8.33 3.35 5.32
N ALA A 72 9.22 2.62 4.63
CA ALA A 72 10.65 2.56 4.97
C ALA A 72 11.40 3.89 4.74
N ASN A 73 10.75 4.84 4.09
CA ASN A 73 11.33 6.12 3.68
C ASN A 73 10.55 7.32 4.20
N ALA A 74 9.59 7.10 5.12
CA ALA A 74 8.71 8.17 5.61
C ALA A 74 9.50 9.27 6.36
N GLY A 75 10.59 8.88 7.04
CA GLY A 75 11.53 9.80 7.69
C GLY A 75 12.55 10.42 6.74
N ARG A 76 12.70 9.89 5.51
CA ARG A 76 13.59 10.43 4.46
C ARG A 76 12.87 11.34 3.48
N ASP A 77 11.55 11.34 3.48
CA ASP A 77 10.72 11.99 2.48
C ASP A 77 10.89 13.52 2.52
N PRO A 78 11.46 14.16 1.48
CA PRO A 78 11.67 15.61 1.48
C PRO A 78 10.37 16.41 1.43
N ILE A 79 9.27 15.85 0.91
CA ILE A 79 7.98 16.57 0.95
C ILE A 79 7.47 16.64 2.39
N PHE A 80 7.64 15.56 3.16
CA PHE A 80 7.30 15.55 4.58
C PHE A 80 8.06 16.65 5.33
N TRP A 81 9.37 16.78 5.12
CA TRP A 81 10.19 17.79 5.79
C TRP A 81 9.83 19.22 5.38
N ALA A 82 9.54 19.46 4.09
CA ALA A 82 9.08 20.76 3.62
C ALA A 82 7.70 21.14 4.20
N THR A 83 6.78 20.18 4.30
CA THR A 83 5.46 20.38 4.91
C THR A 83 5.57 20.57 6.41
N LEU A 84 6.41 19.79 7.10
CA LEU A 84 6.68 19.91 8.54
C LEU A 84 7.23 21.30 8.88
N ALA A 85 8.09 21.85 8.02
CA ALA A 85 8.58 23.21 8.17
C ALA A 85 7.41 24.19 8.29
N ILE A 86 6.46 24.14 7.37
CA ILE A 86 5.28 25.02 7.36
C ILE A 86 4.35 24.72 8.54
N ALA A 87 4.14 23.45 8.87
CA ALA A 87 3.33 23.03 10.02
C ALA A 87 3.81 23.66 11.33
N GLU A 88 5.12 23.55 11.61
CA GLU A 88 5.73 24.06 12.83
C GLU A 88 5.73 25.59 12.89
N GLN A 89 5.78 26.25 11.72
CA GLN A 89 5.69 27.72 11.63
C GLN A 89 4.25 28.22 11.84
N ASP A 90 3.26 27.47 11.35
CA ASP A 90 1.85 27.81 11.46
C ASP A 90 1.29 27.50 12.87
N PHE A 91 1.72 26.38 13.45
CA PHE A 91 1.34 25.97 14.81
C PHE A 91 2.51 25.26 15.49
N GLU A 92 3.17 25.97 16.41
CA GLU A 92 4.30 25.43 17.17
C GLU A 92 3.89 24.16 17.93
N GLY A 93 4.62 23.06 17.72
CA GLY A 93 4.37 21.77 18.36
C GLY A 93 3.58 20.78 17.51
N ALA A 94 3.02 21.19 16.36
CA ALA A 94 2.27 20.32 15.46
C ALA A 94 3.10 19.15 14.91
N GLY A 95 4.42 19.31 14.84
CA GLY A 95 5.36 18.36 14.31
C GLY A 95 5.44 17.07 15.11
N ASP A 96 5.10 17.07 16.41
CA ASP A 96 5.01 15.83 17.18
C ASP A 96 3.98 14.85 16.58
N LEU A 97 2.82 15.37 16.17
CA LEU A 97 1.78 14.60 15.49
C LEU A 97 2.29 14.01 14.17
N CYS A 98 3.07 14.78 13.41
CA CYS A 98 3.59 14.35 12.12
C CYS A 98 4.67 13.26 12.29
N ILE A 99 5.62 13.49 13.20
CA ILE A 99 6.75 12.58 13.49
C ILE A 99 6.23 11.24 14.02
N ARG A 100 5.10 11.23 14.76
CA ARG A 100 4.47 10.01 15.24
C ARG A 100 4.23 8.95 14.16
N CYS A 101 3.81 9.37 12.96
CA CYS A 101 3.57 8.48 11.83
C CYS A 101 4.79 8.34 10.92
N HIS A 102 5.60 9.40 10.78
CA HIS A 102 6.71 9.44 9.83
C HIS A 102 8.04 8.91 10.38
N SER A 103 8.17 8.75 11.70
CA SER A 103 9.35 8.21 12.38
C SER A 103 8.93 7.54 13.69
N THR A 104 8.28 6.38 13.58
CA THR A 104 7.60 5.73 14.71
C THR A 104 8.55 5.32 15.83
N ALA A 105 9.75 4.83 15.47
CA ALA A 105 10.85 4.51 16.38
C ALA A 105 11.32 5.72 17.19
N GLY A 106 11.53 6.84 16.49
CA GLY A 106 12.02 8.09 17.05
C GLY A 106 11.00 8.66 18.02
N TRP A 107 9.74 8.72 17.60
CA TRP A 107 8.64 9.19 18.43
C TRP A 107 8.48 8.33 19.70
N LEU A 108 8.36 6.99 19.57
CA LEU A 108 8.20 6.09 20.72
C LEU A 108 9.38 6.14 21.69
N ALA A 109 10.58 6.50 21.23
CA ALA A 109 11.73 6.65 22.11
C ALA A 109 11.87 8.05 22.74
N GLY A 110 10.91 8.95 22.49
CA GLY A 110 10.88 10.31 23.02
C GLY A 110 11.83 11.27 22.32
N ARG A 111 12.10 11.05 21.02
CA ARG A 111 12.96 11.90 20.18
C ARG A 111 12.19 12.77 19.19
N SER A 112 10.87 12.85 19.32
CA SER A 112 10.04 13.81 18.60
C SER A 112 10.08 15.22 19.21
N THR A 113 10.75 15.40 20.35
CA THR A 113 11.04 16.71 20.92
C THR A 113 12.54 17.03 20.80
N PRO A 114 12.92 18.22 20.28
CA PRO A 114 12.05 19.30 19.80
C PRO A 114 11.17 18.92 18.59
N THR A 115 9.97 19.49 18.51
CA THR A 115 8.90 19.11 17.55
C THR A 115 9.22 19.35 16.08
N ASP A 116 10.30 20.07 15.81
CA ASP A 116 10.87 20.21 14.46
C ASP A 116 11.63 18.97 13.97
N GLY A 117 11.77 17.94 14.82
CA GLY A 117 12.43 16.68 14.51
C GLY A 117 13.95 16.71 14.70
N SER A 118 14.53 17.81 15.19
CA SER A 118 15.97 17.92 15.45
C SER A 118 16.49 16.97 16.54
N GLY A 119 15.58 16.39 17.35
CA GLY A 119 15.88 15.34 18.33
C GLY A 119 16.06 13.94 17.75
N LEU A 120 15.65 13.69 16.50
CA LEU A 120 15.73 12.38 15.86
C LEU A 120 17.18 11.93 15.62
N ALA A 121 17.44 10.64 15.82
CA ALA A 121 18.71 10.01 15.58
C ALA A 121 18.80 9.46 14.15
N ALA A 122 20.02 9.17 13.66
CA ALA A 122 20.22 8.62 12.32
C ALA A 122 19.43 7.31 12.06
N GLY A 123 19.25 6.48 13.09
CA GLY A 123 18.48 5.24 13.03
C GLY A 123 16.96 5.44 12.89
N ASP A 124 16.45 6.65 13.09
CA ASP A 124 15.02 6.97 13.00
C ASP A 124 14.57 7.28 11.56
N SER A 125 15.50 7.19 10.61
CA SER A 125 15.29 7.48 9.19
C SER A 125 14.42 6.47 8.46
N ASP A 126 14.35 5.23 8.96
CA ASP A 126 13.59 4.13 8.34
C ASP A 126 12.06 4.29 8.49
N GLY A 127 11.61 5.36 9.15
CA GLY A 127 10.21 5.77 9.16
C GLY A 127 9.32 4.79 9.90
N VAL A 128 8.47 4.07 9.16
CA VAL A 128 7.60 3.01 9.67
C VAL A 128 8.31 1.66 9.53
N GLU A 129 8.93 1.23 10.62
CA GLU A 129 9.80 0.06 10.67
C GLU A 129 9.10 -1.25 11.05
N CYS A 130 9.79 -2.37 10.80
CA CYS A 130 9.27 -3.73 10.99
C CYS A 130 8.70 -3.93 12.40
N ASP A 131 9.46 -3.54 13.43
CA ASP A 131 9.10 -3.82 14.82
C ASP A 131 7.89 -3.00 15.28
N PHE A 132 7.63 -1.83 14.69
CA PHE A 132 6.43 -1.05 14.99
C PHE A 132 5.18 -1.83 14.58
N CYS A 133 5.07 -2.21 13.29
CA CYS A 133 3.93 -2.96 12.79
C CYS A 133 3.83 -4.36 13.43
N HIS A 134 4.96 -5.03 13.63
CA HIS A 134 5.01 -6.35 14.28
C HIS A 134 4.93 -6.29 15.81
N LYS A 135 4.59 -5.13 16.40
CA LYS A 135 4.18 -5.00 17.81
C LYS A 135 2.83 -4.31 17.98
N MET A 136 2.19 -3.84 16.92
CA MET A 136 0.86 -3.25 17.03
C MET A 136 -0.20 -4.30 17.41
N THR A 137 -1.03 -3.94 18.39
CA THR A 137 -2.21 -4.70 18.83
C THR A 137 -3.47 -3.88 18.57
N ASP A 138 -4.63 -4.53 18.64
CA ASP A 138 -5.92 -3.83 18.54
C ASP A 138 -6.08 -2.86 19.72
N PRO A 139 -6.30 -1.55 19.49
CA PRO A 139 -6.57 -0.57 20.55
C PRO A 139 -7.77 -0.91 21.43
N SER A 140 -8.68 -1.80 21.01
CA SER A 140 -9.78 -2.28 21.87
C SER A 140 -9.25 -2.97 23.14
N ASN A 141 -8.03 -3.54 23.10
CA ASN A 141 -7.41 -4.32 24.18
C ASN A 141 -8.34 -5.41 24.75
N THR A 142 -9.26 -5.92 23.93
CA THR A 142 -10.24 -6.95 24.32
C THR A 142 -9.65 -8.36 24.31
N ASP A 143 -8.53 -8.58 23.61
CA ASP A 143 -7.78 -9.82 23.66
C ASP A 143 -7.23 -10.05 25.09
N PRO A 144 -7.43 -11.24 25.69
CA PRO A 144 -6.98 -11.51 27.06
C PRO A 144 -5.45 -11.67 27.20
N ILE A 145 -4.72 -11.78 26.09
CA ILE A 145 -3.26 -11.99 26.05
C ILE A 145 -2.58 -10.81 25.35
N LEU A 146 -3.04 -10.46 24.14
CA LEU A 146 -2.43 -9.44 23.28
C LEU A 146 -2.97 -8.04 23.59
N GLN A 147 -2.56 -7.51 24.73
CA GLN A 147 -2.90 -6.15 25.16
C GLN A 147 -1.70 -5.23 24.97
N GLY A 148 -1.87 -4.19 24.16
CA GLY A 148 -0.86 -3.15 24.02
C GLY A 148 -0.86 -2.20 25.21
N VAL A 149 0.29 -1.56 25.42
CA VAL A 149 0.53 -0.63 26.53
C VAL A 149 -0.14 0.70 26.21
N MET A 150 -1.17 1.06 26.94
CA MET A 150 -1.81 2.38 26.91
C MET A 150 -2.09 2.79 28.35
N ASN A 151 -1.41 3.82 28.83
CA ASN A 151 -1.51 4.26 30.22
C ASN A 151 -2.49 5.44 30.34
N ASP A 152 -3.33 5.44 31.37
CA ASP A 152 -4.22 6.58 31.67
C ASP A 152 -3.40 7.88 31.78
N PRO A 153 -3.82 8.99 31.12
CA PRO A 153 -5.09 9.20 30.41
C PRO A 153 -5.08 8.87 28.89
N PHE A 154 -4.02 8.27 28.36
CA PHE A 154 -3.79 8.04 26.92
C PHE A 154 -4.38 6.72 26.40
N ILE A 155 -5.67 6.50 26.64
CA ILE A 155 -6.36 5.29 26.15
C ILE A 155 -6.98 5.54 24.77
N ALA A 156 -6.54 4.80 23.74
CA ALA A 156 -7.03 4.93 22.36
C ALA A 156 -8.30 4.09 22.09
N ASN A 157 -9.24 4.12 23.03
CA ASN A 157 -10.57 3.53 22.85
C ASN A 157 -11.59 4.23 23.75
N GLU A 158 -12.87 4.08 23.40
CA GLU A 158 -13.98 4.58 24.19
C GLU A 158 -14.04 3.89 25.57
N PRO A 159 -13.99 4.62 26.70
CA PRO A 159 -13.92 4.03 28.03
C PRO A 159 -15.07 3.09 28.42
N LEU A 160 -16.25 3.28 27.82
CA LEU A 160 -17.46 2.50 28.14
C LEU A 160 -17.76 1.38 27.15
N SER A 161 -17.56 1.61 25.85
CA SER A 161 -17.86 0.62 24.80
C SER A 161 -16.65 -0.23 24.43
N GLY A 162 -15.43 0.20 24.77
CA GLY A 162 -14.19 -0.40 24.29
C GLY A 162 -13.98 -0.23 22.79
N GLU A 163 -14.74 0.66 22.14
CA GLU A 163 -14.62 0.91 20.71
C GLU A 163 -13.25 1.56 20.41
N PRO A 164 -12.41 0.95 19.57
CA PRO A 164 -11.07 1.45 19.28
C PRO A 164 -11.09 2.77 18.52
N PHE A 165 -10.11 3.62 18.81
CA PHE A 165 -9.78 4.79 18.02
C PHE A 165 -8.72 4.44 16.98
N TYR A 166 -9.14 4.47 15.71
CA TYR A 166 -8.26 4.30 14.57
C TYR A 166 -8.06 5.65 13.88
N GLY A 167 -6.85 6.19 13.96
CA GLY A 167 -6.45 7.41 13.26
C GLY A 167 -5.37 8.19 14.02
N SER A 168 -4.79 9.19 13.37
CA SER A 168 -3.81 10.12 13.95
C SER A 168 -2.64 9.44 14.69
N GLY A 169 -2.24 8.27 14.21
CA GLY A 169 -1.17 7.45 14.78
C GLY A 169 -1.52 6.76 16.10
N MET A 170 -2.80 6.75 16.55
CA MET A 170 -3.26 6.24 17.85
C MET A 170 -3.05 4.73 18.00
N SER A 171 -1.79 4.31 18.10
CA SER A 171 -1.36 2.92 18.11
C SER A 171 -1.33 2.36 19.54
N SER A 172 -1.74 1.10 19.68
CA SER A 172 -1.54 0.28 20.87
C SER A 172 -0.38 -0.68 20.59
N ILE A 173 0.69 -0.63 21.39
CA ILE A 173 1.95 -1.35 21.14
C ILE A 173 2.21 -2.39 22.23
N TRP A 174 2.50 -3.62 21.80
CA TRP A 174 2.90 -4.73 22.65
C TRP A 174 4.25 -4.45 23.33
N GLY A 175 4.27 -4.53 24.67
CA GLY A 175 5.48 -4.32 25.48
C GLY A 175 6.39 -5.54 25.61
N GLY A 176 5.98 -6.71 25.11
CA GLY A 176 6.75 -7.95 25.20
C GLY A 176 7.85 -8.08 24.15
N SER A 177 8.55 -9.22 24.19
CA SER A 177 9.72 -9.50 23.32
C SER A 177 9.34 -10.20 22.01
N GLU A 178 8.12 -10.77 21.95
CA GLU A 178 7.57 -11.48 20.83
C GLU A 178 7.33 -10.55 19.64
N LYS A 179 7.67 -11.00 18.43
CA LYS A 179 7.21 -10.37 17.19
C LYS A 179 5.83 -10.92 16.81
N LEU A 180 4.89 -10.03 16.55
CA LEU A 180 3.51 -10.37 16.23
C LEU A 180 3.37 -10.62 14.73
N GLY A 181 2.79 -11.75 14.36
CA GLY A 181 2.58 -12.11 12.95
C GLY A 181 1.28 -12.86 12.74
N PRO A 182 0.87 -13.08 11.49
CA PRO A 182 -0.42 -13.71 11.18
C PRO A 182 -0.46 -15.22 11.43
N TYR A 183 0.68 -15.87 11.66
CA TYR A 183 0.80 -17.34 11.68
C TYR A 183 1.03 -17.87 13.10
N SER A 184 0.31 -18.92 13.48
CA SER A 184 0.47 -19.65 14.75
C SER A 184 1.53 -20.75 14.71
N ASP A 185 2.03 -21.09 13.53
CA ASP A 185 2.89 -22.24 13.26
C ASP A 185 4.28 -21.84 12.72
N ALA A 186 4.71 -20.60 12.93
CA ALA A 186 5.98 -20.14 12.41
C ALA A 186 7.19 -20.85 13.07
N GLU A 187 8.14 -21.30 12.25
CA GLU A 187 9.44 -21.80 12.74
C GLU A 187 10.46 -20.65 12.83
N ALA A 188 10.25 -19.73 13.79
CA ALA A 188 11.08 -18.53 13.95
C ALA A 188 12.36 -18.77 14.78
N ARG A 189 13.40 -17.95 14.52
CA ARG A 189 14.65 -17.90 15.30
C ARG A 189 14.63 -16.87 16.43
N HIS A 190 13.48 -16.24 16.63
CA HIS A 190 13.17 -15.31 17.72
C HIS A 190 11.78 -15.68 18.28
N GLN A 191 11.41 -15.11 19.43
CA GLN A 191 10.07 -15.29 19.98
C GLN A 191 9.03 -14.67 19.03
N PHE A 192 7.89 -15.32 18.87
CA PHE A 192 6.79 -14.83 18.05
C PHE A 192 5.45 -15.16 18.70
N MET A 193 4.40 -14.45 18.30
CA MET A 193 3.03 -14.75 18.68
C MET A 193 2.09 -14.47 17.50
N LYS A 194 1.07 -15.32 17.31
CA LYS A 194 0.00 -15.05 16.33
C LYS A 194 -0.80 -13.84 16.78
N ASN A 195 -1.06 -12.89 15.89
CA ASN A 195 -1.91 -11.72 16.12
C ASN A 195 -2.91 -11.58 14.97
N ASP A 196 -4.21 -11.69 15.27
CA ASP A 196 -5.26 -11.56 14.25
C ASP A 196 -5.46 -10.11 13.79
N PHE A 197 -5.11 -9.12 14.63
CA PHE A 197 -5.25 -7.71 14.28
C PHE A 197 -4.41 -7.34 13.04
N ILE A 198 -3.25 -7.98 12.83
CA ILE A 198 -2.40 -7.71 11.66
C ILE A 198 -3.07 -8.07 10.32
N ARG A 199 -4.09 -8.94 10.32
CA ARG A 199 -4.93 -9.27 9.15
C ARG A 199 -6.24 -8.45 9.10
N SER A 200 -6.57 -7.74 10.17
CA SER A 200 -7.81 -7.00 10.29
C SER A 200 -7.92 -5.89 9.27
N VAL A 201 -9.13 -5.68 8.74
CA VAL A 201 -9.45 -4.53 7.87
C VAL A 201 -9.20 -3.17 8.54
N ASP A 202 -9.04 -3.14 9.86
CA ASP A 202 -8.86 -1.92 10.65
C ASP A 202 -7.38 -1.60 10.99
N PHE A 203 -6.44 -2.53 10.73
CA PHE A 203 -5.02 -2.40 11.13
C PHE A 203 -4.37 -1.10 10.65
N CYS A 204 -4.52 -0.81 9.35
CA CYS A 204 -3.93 0.37 8.73
C CYS A 204 -4.63 1.67 9.13
N GLY A 205 -5.84 1.58 9.69
CA GLY A 205 -6.64 2.72 10.13
C GLY A 205 -5.99 3.54 11.23
N SER A 206 -5.08 2.96 12.03
CA SER A 206 -4.34 3.69 13.07
C SER A 206 -3.53 4.87 12.50
N CYS A 207 -3.08 4.81 11.23
CA CYS A 207 -2.32 5.88 10.59
C CYS A 207 -3.06 6.53 9.40
N HIS A 208 -3.86 5.77 8.64
CA HIS A 208 -4.48 6.22 7.38
C HIS A 208 -5.86 6.89 7.54
N ASP A 209 -6.13 7.43 8.72
CA ASP A 209 -7.23 8.38 9.00
C ASP A 209 -6.61 9.52 9.82
N VAL A 210 -6.28 10.63 9.19
CA VAL A 210 -5.49 11.70 9.84
C VAL A 210 -6.41 12.85 10.19
N SER A 211 -6.42 13.19 11.48
CA SER A 211 -7.18 14.31 11.99
C SER A 211 -6.30 15.29 12.74
N ASN A 212 -6.51 16.57 12.47
CA ASN A 212 -5.82 17.67 13.10
C ASN A 212 -6.48 17.99 14.45
N PRO A 213 -5.84 17.66 15.59
CA PRO A 213 -6.41 17.87 16.91
C PRO A 213 -6.40 19.35 17.31
N ALA A 214 -5.48 20.17 16.76
CA ALA A 214 -5.47 21.60 17.02
C ALA A 214 -6.69 22.28 16.42
N VAL A 215 -7.00 22.00 15.16
CA VAL A 215 -8.23 22.49 14.52
C VAL A 215 -9.47 21.90 15.17
N GLY A 216 -9.46 20.61 15.53
CA GLY A 216 -10.55 19.97 16.26
C GLY A 216 -10.89 20.66 17.58
N ASN A 217 -9.86 21.08 18.33
CA ASN A 217 -10.02 21.79 19.60
C ASN A 217 -10.33 23.29 19.42
N LEU A 218 -9.61 23.99 18.55
CA LEU A 218 -9.57 25.46 18.57
C LEU A 218 -10.41 26.11 17.48
N ALA A 219 -10.62 25.43 16.34
CA ALA A 219 -11.26 26.06 15.19
C ALA A 219 -12.78 26.18 15.35
N HIS A 220 -13.32 27.17 14.65
CA HIS A 220 -14.74 27.20 14.35
C HIS A 220 -15.12 25.90 13.65
N ASN A 221 -16.19 25.24 14.12
CA ASN A 221 -16.73 24.01 13.55
C ASN A 221 -15.87 22.74 13.70
N PHE A 222 -14.87 22.71 14.58
CA PHE A 222 -14.07 21.50 14.85
C PHE A 222 -13.32 20.96 13.63
N GLY A 223 -13.20 21.74 12.55
CA GLY A 223 -12.65 21.25 11.27
C GLY A 223 -13.44 20.11 10.62
N ALA A 224 -14.74 20.00 10.90
CA ALA A 224 -15.61 18.96 10.36
C ALA A 224 -16.47 19.47 9.19
N GLN A 225 -16.96 18.54 8.35
CA GLN A 225 -17.85 18.89 7.23
C GLN A 225 -19.21 19.41 7.75
N PRO A 226 -19.83 20.40 7.09
CA PRO A 226 -21.10 20.96 7.52
C PRO A 226 -22.22 19.93 7.72
N GLU A 227 -22.32 18.94 6.81
CA GLU A 227 -23.34 17.88 6.86
C GLU A 227 -23.19 16.94 8.07
N PHE A 228 -21.96 16.76 8.56
CA PHE A 228 -21.73 16.05 9.83
C PHE A 228 -22.25 16.89 11.00
N LEU A 229 -21.88 18.17 11.03
CA LEU A 229 -22.19 19.08 12.14
C LEU A 229 -23.67 19.41 12.27
N GLU A 230 -24.46 19.25 11.22
CA GLU A 230 -25.91 19.48 11.25
C GLU A 230 -26.60 18.62 12.32
N THR A 231 -26.15 17.37 12.52
CA THR A 231 -26.74 16.45 13.49
C THR A 231 -25.79 16.07 14.62
N GLU A 232 -24.48 16.00 14.37
CA GLU A 232 -23.52 15.43 15.32
C GLU A 232 -22.85 16.46 16.22
N ARG A 233 -22.99 17.76 15.96
CA ARG A 233 -22.31 18.81 16.73
C ARG A 233 -22.59 18.71 18.23
N GLY A 234 -23.81 18.36 18.63
CA GLY A 234 -24.20 18.24 20.04
C GLY A 234 -23.52 17.09 20.78
N ASN A 235 -22.92 16.15 20.05
CA ASN A 235 -22.23 14.98 20.59
C ASN A 235 -20.71 15.18 20.68
N LEU A 236 -20.17 16.30 20.18
CA LEU A 236 -18.74 16.54 20.16
C LEU A 236 -18.24 17.22 21.45
N HIS A 237 -17.06 16.81 21.88
CA HIS A 237 -16.28 17.44 22.93
C HIS A 237 -15.26 18.42 22.35
N GLN A 238 -15.25 19.66 22.84
CA GLN A 238 -14.29 20.70 22.50
C GLN A 238 -13.67 21.28 23.76
N ASP A 239 -12.36 21.53 23.72
CA ASP A 239 -11.69 22.40 24.67
C ASP A 239 -11.08 23.60 23.95
N ILE A 240 -11.69 24.77 24.18
CA ILE A 240 -11.21 26.05 23.66
C ILE A 240 -10.33 26.79 24.68
N THR A 241 -9.98 26.16 25.80
CA THR A 241 -9.11 26.77 26.79
C THR A 241 -7.66 26.79 26.30
N THR A 242 -6.99 27.90 26.59
CA THR A 242 -5.58 28.12 26.25
C THR A 242 -4.64 27.88 27.43
N ASP A 243 -5.18 27.48 28.60
CA ASP A 243 -4.39 27.12 29.77
C ASP A 243 -3.95 25.65 29.65
N GLU A 244 -2.68 25.47 29.30
CA GLU A 244 -2.09 24.17 28.99
C GLU A 244 -1.32 23.59 30.19
N SER A 245 -1.38 24.21 31.39
CA SER A 245 -0.58 23.83 32.55
C SER A 245 -1.34 23.84 33.90
N PRO A 246 -1.48 22.69 34.59
CA PRO A 246 -1.05 21.36 34.16
C PRO A 246 -1.88 20.87 32.96
N LYS A 247 -1.31 19.98 32.15
CA LYS A 247 -2.06 19.36 31.04
C LYS A 247 -3.33 18.69 31.58
N ASP A 248 -4.47 19.01 30.96
CA ASP A 248 -5.79 18.44 31.26
C ASP A 248 -6.40 17.91 29.96
N TYR A 249 -6.62 16.59 29.91
CA TYR A 249 -7.15 15.90 28.74
C TYR A 249 -8.66 15.66 28.81
N SER A 250 -9.31 16.02 29.92
CA SER A 250 -10.72 15.68 30.18
C SER A 250 -11.70 16.27 29.17
N ASN A 251 -11.31 17.34 28.46
CA ASN A 251 -12.14 17.95 27.41
C ASN A 251 -11.43 18.05 26.05
N LYS A 252 -10.20 17.54 25.92
CA LYS A 252 -9.44 17.62 24.67
C LYS A 252 -10.10 16.76 23.60
N THR A 253 -10.28 17.32 22.42
CA THR A 253 -11.01 16.71 21.29
C THR A 253 -10.45 15.35 20.91
N ALA A 254 -9.13 15.17 20.91
CA ALA A 254 -8.50 13.89 20.54
C ALA A 254 -8.76 12.74 21.53
N PHE A 255 -9.10 13.04 22.78
CA PHE A 255 -9.35 12.06 23.84
C PHE A 255 -10.83 11.74 24.02
N ASN A 256 -11.72 12.60 23.50
CA ASN A 256 -13.16 12.55 23.79
C ASN A 256 -14.02 12.44 22.52
N ASN A 257 -13.40 12.34 21.34
CA ASN A 257 -14.09 12.09 20.08
C ASN A 257 -13.30 11.08 19.26
N LYS A 258 -14.00 10.33 18.42
CA LYS A 258 -13.37 9.40 17.47
C LYS A 258 -12.53 10.19 16.45
N PRO A 259 -11.39 9.67 16.00
CA PRO A 259 -10.49 10.40 15.10
C PRO A 259 -11.19 11.01 13.88
N TYR A 260 -12.09 10.30 13.23
CA TYR A 260 -12.79 10.79 12.03
C TYR A 260 -13.79 11.93 12.26
N GLN A 261 -14.11 12.28 13.51
CA GLN A 261 -15.18 13.24 13.85
C GLN A 261 -14.74 14.72 13.85
N TYR A 262 -13.45 15.01 13.70
CA TYR A 262 -12.89 16.36 13.77
C TYR A 262 -11.69 16.54 12.83
N GLY A 263 -11.31 17.79 12.57
CA GLY A 263 -10.06 18.22 11.94
C GLY A 263 -9.69 17.44 10.69
N VAL A 264 -10.50 17.46 9.64
CA VAL A 264 -10.26 16.64 8.44
C VAL A 264 -8.91 16.99 7.78
N VAL A 265 -8.01 16.00 7.68
CA VAL A 265 -6.73 16.10 6.92
C VAL A 265 -6.66 15.00 5.87
N GLU A 266 -6.79 13.74 6.30
CA GLU A 266 -6.86 12.57 5.42
C GLU A 266 -8.01 11.68 5.89
N ARG A 267 -8.75 11.11 4.93
CA ARG A 267 -9.90 10.23 5.20
C ARG A 267 -9.84 8.89 4.48
N THR A 268 -8.66 8.40 4.09
CA THR A 268 -8.52 7.15 3.33
C THR A 268 -9.22 5.98 4.01
N PHE A 269 -8.97 5.79 5.32
CA PHE A 269 -9.62 4.74 6.09
C PHE A 269 -11.12 4.98 6.22
N SER A 270 -11.55 6.23 6.42
CA SER A 270 -12.97 6.56 6.50
C SER A 270 -13.74 6.36 5.18
N GLU A 271 -13.14 6.71 4.05
CA GLU A 271 -13.65 6.42 2.70
C GLU A 271 -13.78 4.92 2.48
N TYR A 272 -12.78 4.15 2.93
CA TYR A 272 -12.75 2.69 2.84
C TYR A 272 -13.83 2.03 3.70
N LYS A 273 -14.01 2.47 4.96
CA LYS A 273 -15.04 1.95 5.86
C LYS A 273 -16.46 2.30 5.40
N ALA A 274 -16.64 3.37 4.62
CA ALA A 274 -17.92 3.71 4.02
C ALA A 274 -18.26 2.83 2.80
N GLY A 275 -17.27 2.18 2.17
CA GLY A 275 -17.46 1.30 1.01
C GLY A 275 -17.85 -0.15 1.34
N LEU A 276 -18.26 -0.88 0.31
CA LEU A 276 -18.52 -2.33 0.38
C LEU A 276 -17.28 -3.18 0.12
N VAL A 277 -16.21 -2.60 -0.45
CA VAL A 277 -14.96 -3.33 -0.75
C VAL A 277 -14.42 -3.98 0.52
N SER A 278 -14.36 -3.25 1.63
CA SER A 278 -13.88 -3.78 2.93
C SER A 278 -14.69 -4.95 3.49
N GLN A 279 -15.91 -5.14 2.99
CA GLN A 279 -16.88 -6.14 3.45
C GLN A 279 -17.03 -7.29 2.45
N THR A 280 -16.41 -7.18 1.28
CA THR A 280 -16.50 -8.15 0.19
C THR A 280 -15.43 -9.22 0.37
N LEU A 281 -15.83 -10.49 0.32
CA LEU A 281 -14.88 -11.61 0.31
C LEU A 281 -14.17 -11.67 -1.04
N VAL A 282 -12.90 -12.08 -1.04
CA VAL A 282 -12.15 -12.25 -2.28
C VAL A 282 -12.84 -13.26 -3.21
N ASP A 283 -13.39 -14.34 -2.65
CA ASP A 283 -14.16 -15.36 -3.39
C ASP A 283 -15.44 -14.83 -4.06
N ASP A 284 -15.97 -13.68 -3.63
CA ASP A 284 -17.16 -13.06 -4.22
C ASP A 284 -16.84 -12.19 -5.46
N TYR A 285 -15.57 -12.08 -5.85
CA TYR A 285 -15.16 -11.35 -7.05
C TYR A 285 -16.00 -11.63 -8.31
N PRO A 286 -16.32 -12.89 -8.67
CA PRO A 286 -17.13 -13.17 -9.86
C PRO A 286 -18.55 -12.59 -9.82
N ASN A 287 -19.02 -12.20 -8.63
CA ASN A 287 -20.35 -11.60 -8.42
C ASN A 287 -20.32 -10.07 -8.49
N LEU A 288 -19.14 -9.44 -8.57
CA LEU A 288 -19.01 -8.00 -8.71
C LEU A 288 -19.58 -7.50 -10.05
N PRO A 289 -20.00 -6.23 -10.13
CA PRO A 289 -20.34 -5.57 -11.39
C PRO A 289 -19.27 -5.80 -12.47
N ALA A 290 -19.69 -5.98 -13.72
CA ALA A 290 -18.80 -6.37 -14.82
C ALA A 290 -17.63 -5.40 -15.05
N ASP A 291 -17.84 -4.12 -14.80
CA ASP A 291 -16.83 -3.07 -14.89
C ASP A 291 -15.87 -3.00 -13.68
N LEU A 292 -16.17 -3.71 -12.60
CA LEU A 292 -15.27 -3.97 -11.46
C LEU A 292 -14.54 -5.32 -11.58
N GLN A 293 -14.86 -6.14 -12.59
CA GLN A 293 -14.15 -7.39 -12.89
C GLN A 293 -12.84 -7.12 -13.66
N GLY A 294 -12.00 -6.25 -13.10
CA GLY A 294 -10.71 -5.84 -13.64
C GLY A 294 -9.84 -5.17 -12.58
N GLY A 295 -8.78 -4.49 -13.03
CA GLY A 295 -7.94 -3.65 -12.17
C GLY A 295 -7.38 -4.35 -10.93
N ALA A 296 -7.33 -3.62 -9.81
CA ALA A 296 -6.76 -4.09 -8.56
C ALA A 296 -7.53 -5.27 -7.97
N LEU A 297 -8.87 -5.25 -8.03
CA LEU A 297 -9.72 -6.32 -7.48
C LEU A 297 -9.45 -7.66 -8.18
N LYS A 298 -9.33 -7.65 -9.51
CA LYS A 298 -8.96 -8.85 -10.28
C LYS A 298 -7.56 -9.36 -9.90
N ALA A 299 -6.58 -8.47 -9.84
CA ALA A 299 -5.20 -8.87 -9.56
C ALA A 299 -5.06 -9.55 -8.19
N ILE A 300 -5.85 -9.11 -7.21
CA ILE A 300 -5.95 -9.72 -5.88
C ILE A 300 -6.65 -11.08 -5.94
N TYR A 301 -7.79 -11.15 -6.62
CA TYR A 301 -8.52 -12.40 -6.81
C TYR A 301 -7.62 -13.46 -7.44
N ASP A 302 -6.96 -13.11 -8.55
CA ASP A 302 -6.05 -14.01 -9.26
C ASP A 302 -4.92 -14.52 -8.35
N ALA A 303 -4.30 -13.62 -7.57
CA ALA A 303 -3.21 -13.96 -6.66
C ALA A 303 -3.66 -14.88 -5.50
N ALA A 304 -4.82 -14.59 -4.90
CA ALA A 304 -5.32 -15.34 -3.74
C ALA A 304 -5.92 -16.71 -4.13
N THR A 305 -6.58 -16.77 -5.29
CA THR A 305 -7.34 -17.95 -5.75
C THR A 305 -6.58 -18.81 -6.74
N ASP A 306 -5.34 -18.44 -7.08
CA ASP A 306 -4.59 -19.01 -8.22
C ASP A 306 -5.49 -19.06 -9.47
N PHE A 307 -5.90 -17.87 -9.93
CA PHE A 307 -6.79 -17.67 -11.07
C PHE A 307 -8.13 -18.43 -10.98
N GLY A 308 -8.67 -18.58 -9.78
CA GLY A 308 -9.94 -19.23 -9.50
C GLY A 308 -9.87 -20.76 -9.34
N THR A 309 -8.67 -21.33 -9.23
CA THR A 309 -8.48 -22.78 -9.05
C THR A 309 -8.61 -23.23 -7.59
N LYS A 310 -8.44 -22.31 -6.62
CA LYS A 310 -8.63 -22.53 -5.19
C LYS A 310 -9.45 -21.42 -4.54
N SER A 311 -9.85 -21.61 -3.28
CA SER A 311 -10.48 -20.54 -2.48
C SER A 311 -9.49 -19.42 -2.19
N GLY A 312 -9.99 -18.19 -2.13
CA GLY A 312 -9.23 -16.98 -1.84
C GLY A 312 -9.03 -16.73 -0.35
N ASN A 313 -9.56 -17.59 0.52
CA ASN A 313 -9.32 -17.53 1.97
C ASN A 313 -7.83 -17.62 2.33
N TYR A 314 -7.49 -17.29 3.58
CA TYR A 314 -6.15 -17.53 4.10
C TYR A 314 -5.85 -19.04 4.16
N ALA A 315 -4.56 -19.42 4.18
CA ALA A 315 -4.16 -20.83 4.16
C ALA A 315 -4.65 -21.62 5.39
N ASP A 316 -4.92 -20.95 6.50
CA ASP A 316 -5.54 -21.53 7.71
C ASP A 316 -7.07 -21.62 7.65
N GLY A 317 -7.68 -21.22 6.54
CA GLY A 317 -9.11 -21.28 6.29
C GLY A 317 -9.90 -20.02 6.70
N ASP A 318 -9.24 -19.03 7.32
CA ASP A 318 -9.91 -17.79 7.72
C ASP A 318 -10.40 -17.01 6.48
N PRO A 319 -11.59 -16.38 6.54
CA PRO A 319 -12.12 -15.59 5.43
C PRO A 319 -11.17 -14.44 5.05
N ARG A 320 -10.89 -14.29 3.75
CA ARG A 320 -10.13 -13.16 3.21
C ARG A 320 -11.07 -12.13 2.59
N TYR A 321 -11.10 -10.94 3.17
CA TYR A 321 -11.75 -9.76 2.61
C TYR A 321 -10.78 -8.96 1.74
N TYR A 322 -11.29 -8.06 0.90
CA TYR A 322 -10.50 -7.00 0.25
C TYR A 322 -10.04 -5.95 1.27
N SER A 323 -9.18 -6.37 2.20
CA SER A 323 -8.54 -5.51 3.19
C SER A 323 -7.40 -4.68 2.61
N CYS A 324 -6.95 -3.67 3.37
CA CYS A 324 -5.74 -2.91 3.03
C CYS A 324 -4.56 -3.85 2.76
N GLN A 325 -4.36 -4.85 3.61
CA GLN A 325 -3.32 -5.87 3.49
C GLN A 325 -3.54 -6.75 2.26
N THR A 326 -4.75 -7.23 2.01
CA THR A 326 -5.04 -8.03 0.81
C THR A 326 -4.71 -7.27 -0.48
N CYS A 327 -4.97 -5.95 -0.52
CA CYS A 327 -4.72 -5.10 -1.68
C CYS A 327 -3.25 -4.69 -1.85
N HIS A 328 -2.58 -4.32 -0.75
CA HIS A 328 -1.24 -3.72 -0.73
C HIS A 328 -0.12 -4.67 -0.27
N MET A 329 -0.49 -5.85 0.24
CA MET A 329 0.39 -6.94 0.64
C MET A 329 -0.12 -8.29 0.12
N ARG A 330 -0.31 -8.35 -1.21
CA ARG A 330 -0.92 -9.51 -1.89
C ARG A 330 -0.23 -10.82 -1.51
N PRO A 331 -0.98 -11.92 -1.38
CA PRO A 331 -0.40 -13.22 -1.09
C PRO A 331 0.54 -13.65 -2.24
N VAL A 332 1.71 -14.14 -1.88
CA VAL A 332 2.66 -14.79 -2.78
C VAL A 332 3.08 -16.14 -2.22
N PHE A 333 3.53 -17.03 -3.10
CA PHE A 333 4.24 -18.22 -2.67
C PHE A 333 5.66 -17.85 -2.23
N GLY A 334 6.08 -18.32 -1.05
CA GLY A 334 7.45 -18.12 -0.61
C GLY A 334 7.71 -18.43 0.86
N GLN A 335 8.95 -18.18 1.27
CA GLN A 335 9.39 -18.27 2.67
C GLN A 335 9.48 -16.88 3.27
N GLY A 336 9.17 -16.76 4.56
CA GLY A 336 9.33 -15.49 5.27
C GLY A 336 10.77 -15.16 5.67
N CYS A 337 11.71 -16.10 5.56
CA CYS A 337 13.08 -15.97 6.08
C CYS A 337 14.05 -16.96 5.42
N ASN A 338 15.34 -16.64 5.38
CA ASN A 338 16.43 -17.44 4.81
C ASN A 338 17.02 -18.52 5.74
N LYS A 339 16.36 -18.84 6.87
CA LYS A 339 16.81 -19.82 7.88
C LYS A 339 15.94 -21.08 7.94
N ASN A 340 15.45 -21.49 6.76
CA ASN A 340 14.60 -22.65 6.49
C ASN A 340 13.25 -22.66 7.23
N PRO A 341 12.45 -21.57 7.21
CA PRO A 341 11.06 -21.64 7.65
C PRO A 341 10.19 -22.41 6.63
N PRO A 342 8.95 -22.77 6.98
CA PRO A 342 8.00 -23.34 6.03
C PRO A 342 7.75 -22.42 4.81
N PHE A 343 7.55 -23.02 3.65
CA PHE A 343 6.95 -22.34 2.49
C PHE A 343 5.47 -22.08 2.76
N ARG A 344 4.97 -20.96 2.25
CA ARG A 344 3.57 -20.56 2.36
C ARG A 344 3.04 -20.08 1.03
N ASP A 345 1.83 -20.50 0.70
CA ASP A 345 1.09 -20.05 -0.48
C ASP A 345 0.46 -18.66 -0.31
N ASP A 346 0.50 -18.11 0.90
CA ASP A 346 -0.17 -16.87 1.28
C ASP A 346 0.72 -15.87 2.00
N LEU A 347 2.04 -15.93 1.76
CA LEU A 347 3.01 -15.01 2.37
C LEU A 347 2.65 -13.57 1.97
N PRO A 348 2.48 -12.63 2.92
CA PRO A 348 2.20 -11.23 2.58
C PRO A 348 3.41 -10.56 1.94
N LEU A 349 3.29 -10.19 0.66
CA LEU A 349 4.33 -9.41 -0.02
C LEU A 349 4.41 -8.02 0.58
N HIS A 350 5.55 -7.63 1.17
CA HIS A 350 5.74 -6.30 1.78
C HIS A 350 5.93 -5.19 0.72
N ASP A 351 5.13 -5.20 -0.33
CA ASP A 351 5.14 -4.20 -1.41
C ASP A 351 4.70 -2.83 -0.88
N MET A 352 3.47 -2.75 -0.38
CA MET A 352 2.92 -1.59 0.31
C MET A 352 3.02 -0.27 -0.47
N THR A 353 3.09 -0.35 -1.80
CA THR A 353 3.15 0.82 -2.68
C THR A 353 1.76 1.39 -2.93
N GLY A 354 1.69 2.73 -2.90
CA GLY A 354 0.56 3.53 -3.38
C GLY A 354 0.88 4.15 -4.74
N GLY A 355 0.49 5.40 -4.96
CA GLY A 355 0.73 6.12 -6.21
C GLY A 355 2.09 6.83 -6.32
N ASN A 356 2.92 6.82 -5.29
CA ASN A 356 4.10 7.68 -5.22
C ASN A 356 5.32 7.08 -5.96
N TYR A 357 5.29 7.12 -7.29
CA TYR A 357 6.43 6.65 -8.10
C TYR A 357 7.59 7.64 -8.18
N TRP A 358 7.34 8.92 -7.88
CA TRP A 358 8.33 9.98 -8.13
C TRP A 358 9.20 10.28 -6.90
N MET A 359 8.63 10.24 -5.68
CA MET A 359 9.39 10.55 -4.47
C MET A 359 10.67 9.72 -4.26
N PRO A 360 10.72 8.41 -4.61
CA PRO A 360 11.96 7.65 -4.59
C PRO A 360 13.11 8.33 -5.36
N GLN A 361 12.82 8.96 -6.50
CA GLN A 361 13.82 9.65 -7.33
C GLN A 361 14.30 10.96 -6.69
N ALA A 362 13.41 11.67 -5.98
CA ALA A 362 13.75 12.87 -5.23
C ALA A 362 14.63 12.53 -4.01
N ILE A 363 14.32 11.44 -3.30
CA ILE A 363 15.12 10.93 -2.18
C ILE A 363 16.53 10.58 -2.67
N GLN A 364 16.64 9.77 -3.73
CA GLN A 364 17.93 9.42 -4.32
C GLN A 364 18.72 10.66 -4.77
N TYR A 365 18.05 11.65 -5.37
CA TYR A 365 18.70 12.90 -5.76
C TYR A 365 19.33 13.61 -4.57
N LEU A 366 18.53 13.90 -3.55
CA LEU A 366 18.98 14.66 -2.39
C LEU A 366 20.03 13.89 -1.58
N ASP A 367 19.99 12.56 -1.60
CA ASP A 367 21.05 11.71 -1.04
C ASP A 367 22.40 12.01 -1.71
N THR A 368 22.45 12.05 -3.05
CA THR A 368 23.68 12.38 -3.79
C THR A 368 24.18 13.82 -3.58
N LYS A 369 23.36 14.68 -2.98
CA LYS A 369 23.68 16.08 -2.69
C LYS A 369 24.00 16.33 -1.22
N ASP A 370 23.97 15.29 -0.37
CA ASP A 370 24.04 15.41 1.09
C ASP A 370 22.96 16.38 1.64
N LYS A 371 21.78 16.38 1.01
CA LYS A 371 20.64 17.28 1.33
C LYS A 371 19.45 16.57 1.95
N LEU A 372 19.47 15.25 2.11
CA LEU A 372 18.43 14.57 2.90
C LEU A 372 18.50 15.04 4.34
N ARG A 373 17.35 15.49 4.86
CA ARG A 373 17.23 15.92 6.26
C ARG A 373 17.56 14.81 7.24
N LEU A 374 17.14 13.59 6.92
CA LEU A 374 17.39 12.41 7.74
C LEU A 374 17.65 11.21 6.82
N GLY A 375 18.57 10.32 7.22
CA GLY A 375 18.77 9.02 6.55
C GLY A 375 19.58 9.01 5.25
N GLY A 376 20.48 9.98 5.06
CA GLY A 376 21.42 9.96 3.93
C GLY A 376 22.49 8.86 4.00
N GLY A 377 23.21 8.65 2.90
CA GLY A 377 24.18 7.57 2.72
C GLY A 377 23.52 6.25 2.32
N LEU A 378 22.56 6.27 1.40
CA LEU A 378 21.80 5.08 1.01
C LEU A 378 22.71 4.01 0.39
N SER A 379 22.55 2.77 0.85
CA SER A 379 23.25 1.62 0.28
C SER A 379 22.72 1.27 -1.12
N ASN A 380 23.53 0.55 -1.91
CA ASN A 380 23.09 0.06 -3.23
C ASN A 380 21.80 -0.76 -3.17
N VAL A 381 21.58 -1.50 -2.08
CA VAL A 381 20.35 -2.28 -1.88
C VAL A 381 19.14 -1.37 -1.67
N GLN A 382 19.28 -0.30 -0.87
CA GLN A 382 18.21 0.68 -0.68
C GLN A 382 17.92 1.45 -1.96
N LEU A 383 18.94 1.84 -2.73
CA LEU A 383 18.77 2.49 -4.03
C LEU A 383 17.99 1.60 -5.01
N ALA A 384 18.38 0.33 -5.13
CA ALA A 384 17.68 -0.65 -5.97
C ALA A 384 16.24 -0.91 -5.50
N ALA A 385 16.02 -0.94 -4.18
CA ALA A 385 14.69 -1.10 -3.61
C ALA A 385 13.78 0.10 -3.93
N LEU A 386 14.29 1.33 -3.84
CA LEU A 386 13.58 2.55 -4.22
C LEU A 386 13.18 2.55 -5.70
N ASP A 387 14.07 2.11 -6.60
CA ASP A 387 13.75 1.95 -8.03
C ASP A 387 12.65 0.92 -8.26
N ALA A 388 12.73 -0.23 -7.58
CA ALA A 388 11.70 -1.27 -7.63
C ALA A 388 10.35 -0.76 -7.08
N GLY A 389 10.37 -0.02 -5.97
CA GLY A 389 9.18 0.60 -5.39
C GLY A 389 8.54 1.63 -6.32
N SER A 390 9.35 2.44 -7.01
CA SER A 390 8.88 3.39 -8.02
C SER A 390 8.12 2.67 -9.16
N LEU A 391 8.65 1.55 -9.65
CA LEU A 391 7.99 0.75 -10.68
C LEU A 391 6.68 0.13 -10.19
N ARG A 392 6.68 -0.46 -8.99
CA ARG A 392 5.47 -1.05 -8.37
C ARG A 392 4.38 -0.01 -8.13
N ALA A 393 4.74 1.23 -7.79
CA ALA A 393 3.79 2.34 -7.65
C ALA A 393 3.12 2.72 -8.98
N LYS A 394 3.87 2.76 -10.09
CA LYS A 394 3.29 2.97 -11.45
C LYS A 394 2.33 1.84 -11.84
N GLN A 395 2.70 0.60 -11.55
CA GLN A 395 1.83 -0.55 -11.82
C GLN A 395 0.59 -0.56 -10.92
N GLN A 396 0.70 -0.11 -9.68
CA GLN A 396 -0.46 0.08 -8.80
C GLN A 396 -1.44 1.10 -9.38
N LEU A 397 -0.94 2.22 -9.93
CA LEU A 397 -1.75 3.22 -10.62
C LEU A 397 -2.48 2.63 -11.85
N ASN A 398 -1.81 1.76 -12.62
CA ASN A 398 -2.43 1.08 -13.77
C ASN A 398 -3.58 0.14 -13.38
N LEU A 399 -3.57 -0.37 -12.14
CA LEU A 399 -4.61 -1.23 -11.60
C LEU A 399 -5.74 -0.44 -10.92
N ALA A 400 -5.52 0.83 -10.60
CA ALA A 400 -6.43 1.63 -9.78
C ALA A 400 -7.68 2.13 -10.55
N ALA A 401 -7.61 2.23 -11.87
CA ALA A 401 -8.70 2.76 -12.69
C ALA A 401 -8.79 2.11 -14.07
N SER A 402 -9.97 2.16 -14.68
CA SER A 402 -10.16 1.80 -16.10
C SER A 402 -11.05 2.82 -16.82
N LEU A 403 -10.89 2.90 -18.15
CA LEU A 403 -11.67 3.78 -19.02
C LEU A 403 -12.53 2.97 -19.99
N THR A 404 -13.81 3.31 -20.09
CA THR A 404 -14.73 2.75 -21.09
C THR A 404 -15.40 3.86 -21.87
N VAL A 405 -15.34 3.83 -23.21
CA VAL A 405 -15.91 4.88 -24.07
C VAL A 405 -17.23 4.42 -24.67
N ASP A 406 -18.27 5.24 -24.51
CA ASP A 406 -19.49 5.16 -25.32
C ASP A 406 -19.40 6.15 -26.47
N ASN A 407 -19.16 5.63 -27.67
CA ASN A 407 -19.05 6.43 -28.88
C ASN A 407 -20.37 7.11 -29.27
N ASN A 408 -21.51 6.49 -28.97
CA ASN A 408 -22.83 7.03 -29.33
C ASN A 408 -23.25 8.13 -28.37
N ALA A 409 -23.00 7.94 -27.07
CA ALA A 409 -23.28 8.95 -26.05
C ALA A 409 -22.22 10.06 -26.01
N HIS A 410 -21.07 9.88 -26.68
CA HIS A 410 -19.89 10.72 -26.54
C HIS A 410 -19.49 10.89 -25.08
N THR A 411 -19.35 9.78 -24.36
CA THR A 411 -18.92 9.80 -22.96
C THR A 411 -17.73 8.85 -22.75
N VAL A 412 -16.93 9.17 -21.75
CA VAL A 412 -15.95 8.24 -21.18
C VAL A 412 -16.30 8.00 -19.72
N LYS A 413 -16.44 6.72 -19.37
CA LYS A 413 -16.63 6.26 -18.00
C LYS A 413 -15.27 6.01 -17.37
N VAL A 414 -14.99 6.66 -16.25
CA VAL A 414 -13.82 6.43 -15.39
C VAL A 414 -14.26 5.58 -14.21
N VAL A 415 -13.75 4.36 -14.08
CA VAL A 415 -14.15 3.42 -13.02
C VAL A 415 -13.08 3.34 -11.93
N ASN A 416 -13.49 3.47 -10.66
CA ASN A 416 -12.61 3.29 -9.51
C ASN A 416 -12.52 1.81 -9.12
N HIS A 417 -11.31 1.24 -9.16
CA HIS A 417 -11.02 -0.14 -8.73
C HIS A 417 -10.42 -0.22 -7.31
N THR A 418 -10.38 0.89 -6.58
CA THR A 418 -9.81 0.99 -5.24
C THR A 418 -10.88 0.91 -4.15
N GLY A 419 -10.45 0.55 -2.93
CA GLY A 419 -11.34 0.46 -1.77
C GLY A 419 -11.70 1.81 -1.15
N HIS A 420 -11.09 2.91 -1.57
CA HIS A 420 -11.27 4.27 -1.06
C HIS A 420 -11.56 5.23 -2.23
N LYS A 421 -11.62 6.55 -2.02
CA LYS A 421 -11.77 7.46 -3.16
C LYS A 421 -10.56 7.36 -4.09
N LEU A 422 -10.79 7.54 -5.39
CA LEU A 422 -9.72 7.62 -6.38
C LEU A 422 -9.47 9.09 -6.72
N ILE A 423 -8.38 9.69 -6.27
CA ILE A 423 -7.20 9.17 -5.53
C ILE A 423 -7.24 9.50 -4.03
N SER A 424 -6.89 8.59 -3.12
CA SER A 424 -6.91 8.88 -1.67
C SER A 424 -5.53 9.28 -1.10
N GLY A 425 -5.45 9.45 0.22
CA GLY A 425 -4.26 9.91 0.94
C GLY A 425 -4.20 11.42 1.17
N TYR A 426 -3.02 11.92 1.52
CA TYR A 426 -2.72 13.35 1.68
C TYR A 426 -3.17 14.15 0.44
N PRO A 427 -4.16 15.06 0.58
CA PRO A 427 -4.87 15.64 -0.55
C PRO A 427 -4.05 16.70 -1.30
N GLU A 428 -3.16 17.42 -0.63
CA GLU A 428 -2.45 18.55 -1.23
C GLU A 428 -1.48 18.11 -2.33
N GLY A 429 -1.57 18.78 -3.48
CA GLY A 429 -0.69 18.58 -4.62
C GLY A 429 -0.96 17.32 -5.47
N ARG A 430 -1.75 16.35 -4.99
CA ARG A 430 -2.09 15.16 -5.78
C ARG A 430 -3.28 15.44 -6.68
N ARG A 431 -3.17 15.04 -7.95
CA ARG A 431 -4.29 15.16 -8.89
C ARG A 431 -4.31 14.07 -9.94
N MET A 432 -5.52 13.76 -10.40
CA MET A 432 -5.81 12.90 -11.54
C MET A 432 -6.60 13.69 -12.58
N TRP A 433 -6.39 13.50 -13.88
CA TRP A 433 -7.21 14.18 -14.90
C TRP A 433 -7.23 13.45 -16.23
N LEU A 434 -8.21 13.80 -17.07
CA LEU A 434 -8.30 13.31 -18.43
C LEU A 434 -7.52 14.20 -19.40
N ARG A 435 -6.58 13.61 -20.13
CA ARG A 435 -5.95 14.21 -21.32
C ARG A 435 -6.59 13.62 -22.57
N ILE A 436 -7.14 14.46 -23.44
CA ILE A 436 -7.85 14.00 -24.64
C ILE A 436 -7.23 14.63 -25.87
N THR A 437 -6.64 13.81 -26.74
CA THR A 437 -6.02 14.27 -27.99
C THR A 437 -6.90 13.92 -29.19
N TRP A 438 -7.55 14.94 -29.76
CA TRP A 438 -8.45 14.84 -30.90
C TRP A 438 -7.70 14.87 -32.23
N LYS A 439 -8.09 13.99 -33.16
CA LYS A 439 -7.49 13.89 -34.50
C LYS A 439 -8.56 13.85 -35.59
N ASN A 440 -8.22 14.40 -36.76
CA ASN A 440 -9.06 14.28 -37.96
C ASN A 440 -8.88 12.91 -38.66
N SER A 441 -9.59 12.69 -39.77
CA SER A 441 -9.55 11.43 -40.53
C SER A 441 -8.20 11.12 -41.18
N ALA A 442 -7.33 12.12 -41.30
CA ALA A 442 -5.95 11.96 -41.77
C ALA A 442 -4.95 11.73 -40.62
N GLY A 443 -5.42 11.60 -39.38
CA GLY A 443 -4.57 11.43 -38.19
C GLY A 443 -3.91 12.71 -37.67
N THR A 444 -4.22 13.88 -38.24
CA THR A 444 -3.66 15.17 -37.79
C THR A 444 -4.32 15.61 -36.48
N LYS A 445 -3.50 16.00 -35.48
CA LYS A 445 -3.97 16.55 -34.20
C LYS A 445 -4.72 17.87 -34.40
N LEU A 446 -5.92 17.96 -33.83
CA LEU A 446 -6.78 19.15 -33.86
C LEU A 446 -6.73 19.94 -32.56
N ARG A 447 -6.81 19.24 -31.41
CA ARG A 447 -6.86 19.83 -30.07
C ARG A 447 -6.39 18.81 -29.04
N THR A 448 -5.79 19.27 -27.95
CA THR A 448 -5.54 18.46 -26.75
C THR A 448 -6.19 19.14 -25.56
N ASP A 449 -7.14 18.47 -24.94
CA ASP A 449 -7.74 18.87 -23.65
C ASP A 449 -6.87 18.30 -22.51
N GLY A 450 -6.77 19.00 -21.38
CA GLY A 450 -5.95 18.55 -20.25
C GLY A 450 -4.46 18.45 -20.56
N ALA A 451 -3.93 19.31 -21.43
CA ALA A 451 -2.53 19.30 -21.82
C ALA A 451 -1.59 19.56 -20.63
N TYR A 452 -0.50 18.80 -20.56
CA TYR A 452 0.62 18.99 -19.65
C TYR A 452 1.85 19.39 -20.47
N GLY A 453 2.63 20.34 -19.98
CA GLY A 453 3.88 20.77 -20.62
C GLY A 453 4.38 22.13 -20.11
N PRO A 454 5.24 22.82 -20.88
CA PRO A 454 5.81 24.10 -20.47
C PRO A 454 4.73 25.16 -20.24
N LEU A 455 4.75 25.77 -19.06
CA LEU A 455 3.77 26.75 -18.62
C LEU A 455 4.10 28.14 -19.18
N PHE A 456 3.06 28.84 -19.62
CA PHE A 456 3.10 30.23 -20.07
C PHE A 456 2.03 31.04 -19.34
N ASP A 457 2.31 32.30 -19.07
CA ASP A 457 1.34 33.21 -18.46
C ASP A 457 0.29 33.72 -19.47
N GLY A 458 -0.63 34.57 -19.01
CA GLY A 458 -1.67 35.18 -19.85
C GLY A 458 -1.16 36.09 -20.97
N ASN A 459 0.11 36.51 -20.94
CA ASN A 459 0.77 37.30 -21.98
C ASN A 459 1.54 36.42 -22.99
N GLY A 460 1.65 35.13 -22.72
CA GLY A 460 2.43 34.18 -23.52
C GLY A 460 3.92 34.14 -23.14
N ASP A 461 4.30 34.72 -22.01
CA ASP A 461 5.66 34.65 -21.48
C ASP A 461 5.86 33.34 -20.71
N ALA A 462 7.05 32.75 -20.82
CA ALA A 462 7.38 31.51 -20.12
C ALA A 462 7.38 31.73 -18.59
N VAL A 463 6.74 30.82 -17.85
CA VAL A 463 6.82 30.82 -16.38
C VAL A 463 8.16 30.22 -15.98
N MET A 464 9.06 31.09 -15.52
CA MET A 464 10.43 30.74 -15.19
C MET A 464 10.65 30.79 -13.68
N VAL A 465 11.31 29.78 -13.12
CA VAL A 465 11.67 29.70 -11.71
C VAL A 465 13.18 29.55 -11.59
N GLN A 466 13.77 30.22 -10.60
CA GLN A 466 15.18 30.08 -10.32
C GLN A 466 15.45 28.75 -9.61
N ASN A 467 16.32 27.93 -10.18
CA ASN A 467 16.75 26.67 -9.57
C ASN A 467 17.67 26.95 -8.38
N PRO A 468 17.33 26.52 -7.15
CA PRO A 468 18.15 26.74 -5.96
C PRO A 468 19.58 26.15 -6.07
N LEU A 469 19.79 25.12 -6.89
CA LEU A 469 21.08 24.47 -7.06
C LEU A 469 22.17 25.40 -7.62
N ASN A 470 21.82 26.18 -8.65
CA ASN A 470 22.78 26.87 -9.50
C ASN A 470 22.33 28.27 -9.96
N GLY A 471 21.15 28.71 -9.55
CA GLY A 471 20.56 29.98 -9.93
C GLY A 471 20.06 30.05 -11.38
N GLN A 472 20.04 28.94 -12.12
CA GLN A 472 19.55 28.88 -13.49
C GLN A 472 18.03 29.07 -13.51
N MET A 473 17.53 29.89 -14.44
CA MET A 473 16.10 29.96 -14.71
C MET A 473 15.66 28.73 -15.49
N VAL A 474 14.69 27.99 -14.95
CA VAL A 474 14.09 26.80 -15.56
C VAL A 474 12.62 27.07 -15.83
N GLN A 475 12.12 26.68 -17.00
CA GLN A 475 10.70 26.80 -17.31
C GLN A 475 9.92 25.70 -16.59
N VAL A 476 8.82 26.07 -15.95
CA VAL A 476 7.93 25.15 -15.21
C VAL A 476 7.14 24.28 -16.20
N GLU A 477 7.02 22.98 -15.91
CA GLU A 477 6.09 22.08 -16.57
C GLU A 477 4.91 21.73 -15.65
N SER A 478 3.68 21.94 -16.14
CA SER A 478 2.44 21.68 -15.38
C SER A 478 1.25 21.49 -16.33
N ILE A 479 0.05 21.29 -15.77
CA ILE A 479 -1.20 21.39 -16.53
C ILE A 479 -1.35 22.83 -17.01
N LEU A 480 -1.52 23.01 -18.33
CA LEU A 480 -1.46 24.32 -18.97
C LEU A 480 -2.63 25.22 -18.58
N ASN A 481 -3.84 24.65 -18.49
CA ASN A 481 -5.05 25.39 -18.14
C ASN A 481 -5.90 24.57 -17.16
N LEU A 482 -5.96 25.01 -15.90
CA LEU A 482 -6.75 24.36 -14.86
C LEU A 482 -8.26 24.66 -15.00
N ASP A 483 -8.60 25.75 -15.70
CA ASP A 483 -9.97 26.25 -15.87
C ASP A 483 -10.57 25.89 -17.24
N ASP A 484 -9.90 25.06 -18.05
CA ASP A 484 -10.43 24.64 -19.34
C ASP A 484 -11.72 23.82 -19.13
N PRO A 485 -12.87 24.24 -19.69
CA PRO A 485 -14.14 23.52 -19.50
C PRO A 485 -14.16 22.11 -20.10
N ASN A 486 -13.16 21.75 -20.93
CA ASN A 486 -13.00 20.40 -21.47
C ASN A 486 -12.04 19.54 -20.64
N THR A 487 -11.38 20.11 -19.62
CA THR A 487 -10.45 19.38 -18.75
C THR A 487 -11.19 18.96 -17.48
N LYS A 488 -11.25 17.65 -17.24
CA LYS A 488 -11.78 17.10 -15.99
C LYS A 488 -10.64 16.71 -15.07
N ILE A 489 -10.50 17.44 -13.97
CA ILE A 489 -9.52 17.20 -12.90
C ILE A 489 -10.24 16.65 -11.67
N TYR A 490 -9.64 15.64 -11.05
CA TYR A 490 -10.05 14.96 -9.82
C TYR A 490 -9.02 15.25 -8.73
N GLU A 491 -9.44 15.95 -7.68
CA GLU A 491 -8.61 16.45 -6.59
C GLU A 491 -9.48 16.86 -5.39
N ALA A 492 -8.83 17.09 -4.24
CA ALA A 492 -9.50 17.66 -3.07
C ALA A 492 -8.75 18.90 -2.59
N HIS A 493 -9.49 19.98 -2.34
CA HIS A 493 -8.94 21.25 -1.88
C HIS A 493 -9.52 21.58 -0.52
N TYR A 494 -8.62 21.82 0.42
CA TYR A 494 -8.94 22.15 1.79
C TYR A 494 -8.66 23.63 2.00
N GLY A 495 -9.18 24.20 3.08
CA GLY A 495 -9.06 25.62 3.29
C GLY A 495 -9.45 26.07 4.68
N ILE A 496 -9.55 27.38 4.79
CA ILE A 496 -9.92 28.10 6.00
C ILE A 496 -11.20 28.92 5.77
N ASP A 497 -12.10 28.93 6.76
CA ASP A 497 -13.25 29.84 6.78
C ASP A 497 -12.92 31.20 7.43
N GLN A 498 -13.76 32.19 7.12
CA GLN A 498 -13.57 33.56 7.58
C GLN A 498 -13.55 33.67 9.10
N GLU A 499 -14.44 32.94 9.78
CA GLU A 499 -14.56 32.96 11.23
C GLU A 499 -13.28 32.44 11.90
N TRP A 500 -12.70 31.37 11.38
CA TRP A 500 -11.43 30.85 11.88
C TRP A 500 -10.27 31.80 11.55
N ALA A 501 -10.21 32.33 10.33
CA ALA A 501 -9.22 33.34 9.95
C ALA A 501 -9.26 34.56 10.88
N ALA A 502 -10.45 35.05 11.22
CA ALA A 502 -10.63 36.18 12.14
C ALA A 502 -10.17 35.87 13.56
N ALA A 503 -10.27 34.62 14.00
CA ALA A 503 -9.80 34.19 15.32
C ALA A 503 -8.27 34.13 15.41
N ILE A 504 -7.58 33.72 14.34
CA ILE A 504 -6.13 33.48 14.37
C ILE A 504 -5.28 34.54 13.65
N ALA A 505 -5.86 35.45 12.87
CA ALA A 505 -5.10 36.46 12.12
C ALA A 505 -4.15 37.28 13.02
N GLY A 506 -4.54 37.56 14.26
CA GLY A 506 -3.72 38.29 15.23
C GLY A 506 -2.48 37.54 15.72
N LEU A 507 -2.38 36.23 15.47
CA LEU A 507 -1.22 35.39 15.82
C LEU A 507 -0.08 35.52 14.80
N TYR A 508 -0.36 36.04 13.61
CA TYR A 508 0.60 36.11 12.51
C TYR A 508 1.07 37.56 12.27
N PRO A 509 2.19 38.00 12.88
CA PRO A 509 2.64 39.39 12.82
C PRO A 509 3.00 39.87 11.41
N ASN A 510 3.30 38.94 10.49
CA ASN A 510 3.64 39.23 9.09
C ASN A 510 2.45 39.07 8.12
N ASP A 511 1.24 38.90 8.66
CA ASP A 511 0.00 38.67 7.89
C ASP A 511 0.14 37.51 6.89
N LEU A 512 -0.07 36.29 7.38
CA LEU A 512 0.17 35.03 6.66
C LEU A 512 -0.39 35.06 5.23
N ALA A 513 0.45 34.77 4.25
CA ALA A 513 0.05 34.58 2.86
C ALA A 513 -0.64 33.23 2.72
N LEU A 514 -1.90 33.19 2.32
CA LEU A 514 -2.66 31.94 2.17
C LEU A 514 -2.42 31.25 0.83
N SER A 515 -2.00 31.98 -0.20
CA SER A 515 -1.82 31.44 -1.55
C SER A 515 -0.90 32.32 -2.39
N TYR A 516 -0.40 31.71 -3.47
CA TYR A 516 0.49 32.34 -4.44
C TYR A 516 -0.05 32.17 -5.85
N ASP A 517 0.21 33.17 -6.69
CA ASP A 517 -0.15 33.13 -8.10
C ASP A 517 0.77 32.15 -8.82
N ARG A 518 0.17 31.15 -9.47
CA ARG A 518 0.92 30.06 -10.11
C ARG A 518 1.87 30.51 -11.22
N TYR A 519 1.67 31.70 -11.81
CA TYR A 519 2.48 32.21 -12.92
C TYR A 519 3.61 33.13 -12.44
N THR A 520 3.35 33.95 -11.43
CA THR A 520 4.26 35.01 -10.96
C THR A 520 4.88 34.74 -9.59
N GLY A 521 4.30 33.84 -8.80
CA GLY A 521 4.66 33.60 -7.40
C GLY A 521 4.28 34.74 -6.45
N ALA A 522 3.53 35.73 -6.92
CA ALA A 522 3.05 36.82 -6.06
C ALA A 522 2.01 36.31 -5.06
N VAL A 523 2.00 36.87 -3.85
CA VAL A 523 0.95 36.58 -2.86
C VAL A 523 -0.41 37.00 -3.43
N VAL A 524 -1.37 36.08 -3.47
CA VAL A 524 -2.72 36.33 -4.00
C VAL A 524 -3.69 36.71 -2.90
N HIS A 525 -3.61 36.04 -1.74
CA HIS A 525 -4.49 36.31 -0.62
C HIS A 525 -3.76 36.18 0.71
N ARG A 526 -4.21 36.96 1.70
CA ARG A 526 -3.70 36.94 3.06
C ARG A 526 -4.78 36.62 4.09
N ILE A 527 -4.35 36.14 5.25
CA ILE A 527 -5.26 35.79 6.34
C ILE A 527 -6.05 36.99 6.86
N SER A 528 -5.45 38.19 6.92
CA SER A 528 -6.17 39.40 7.33
C SER A 528 -7.25 39.80 6.33
N GLU A 529 -7.03 39.55 5.03
CA GLU A 529 -7.99 39.84 3.98
C GLU A 529 -9.20 38.92 4.10
N LEU A 530 -8.98 37.62 4.27
CA LEU A 530 -10.05 36.66 4.54
C LEU A 530 -10.80 37.03 5.83
N ALA A 531 -10.09 37.30 6.92
CA ALA A 531 -10.68 37.71 8.20
C ALA A 531 -11.60 38.94 8.10
N SER A 532 -11.40 39.80 7.09
CA SER A 532 -12.23 40.98 6.84
C SER A 532 -13.46 40.73 5.96
N GLN A 533 -13.60 39.53 5.38
CA GLN A 533 -14.71 39.16 4.51
C GLN A 533 -16.00 38.84 5.30
N PRO A 534 -17.15 38.68 4.62
CA PRO A 534 -18.37 38.23 5.28
C PRO A 534 -18.23 36.82 5.89
N ALA A 535 -18.92 36.60 7.01
CA ALA A 535 -19.02 35.28 7.66
C ALA A 535 -19.49 34.18 6.70
N GLY A 536 -18.91 32.99 6.85
CA GLY A 536 -19.13 31.84 5.98
C GLY A 536 -18.35 31.86 4.66
N THR A 537 -17.56 32.90 4.39
CA THR A 537 -16.64 32.88 3.24
C THR A 537 -15.50 31.89 3.52
N GLN A 538 -15.13 31.11 2.51
CA GLN A 538 -14.06 30.12 2.60
C GLN A 538 -12.97 30.43 1.57
N TYR A 539 -11.74 30.06 1.88
CA TYR A 539 -10.60 30.22 0.99
C TYR A 539 -9.70 28.98 0.99
N GLU A 540 -9.34 28.51 -0.20
CA GLU A 540 -8.44 27.37 -0.37
C GLU A 540 -7.01 27.73 0.02
N THR A 541 -6.34 26.86 0.78
CA THR A 541 -4.93 27.05 1.12
C THR A 541 -4.24 25.72 1.42
N PHE A 542 -2.93 25.67 1.21
CA PHE A 542 -2.07 24.52 1.51
C PHE A 542 -1.48 24.56 2.93
N HIS A 543 -1.83 25.56 3.75
CA HIS A 543 -1.49 25.62 5.17
C HIS A 543 -2.29 24.59 5.98
N PHE A 544 -1.92 23.31 5.85
CA PHE A 544 -2.76 22.19 6.28
C PHE A 544 -3.11 22.22 7.78
N VAL A 545 -2.20 22.70 8.64
CA VAL A 545 -2.42 22.68 10.09
C VAL A 545 -3.45 23.71 10.57
N ILE A 546 -3.83 24.67 9.72
CA ILE A 546 -4.90 25.64 10.01
C ILE A 546 -6.17 25.42 9.19
N ASN A 547 -6.17 24.45 8.26
CA ASN A 547 -7.33 24.14 7.45
C ASN A 547 -8.49 23.60 8.32
N ASN A 548 -9.65 24.24 8.27
CA ASN A 548 -10.87 23.84 9.00
C ASN A 548 -12.06 23.54 8.09
N VAL A 549 -11.91 23.62 6.76
CA VAL A 549 -12.97 23.26 5.82
C VAL A 549 -12.44 22.39 4.68
N VAL A 550 -13.28 21.45 4.22
CA VAL A 550 -13.10 20.75 2.94
C VAL A 550 -13.85 21.55 1.88
N HIS A 551 -13.13 22.37 1.11
CA HIS A 551 -13.73 23.30 0.14
C HIS A 551 -14.24 22.57 -1.11
N LYS A 552 -13.49 21.56 -1.56
CA LYS A 552 -13.78 20.74 -2.74
C LYS A 552 -13.28 19.32 -2.52
N ASP A 553 -14.07 18.34 -2.92
CA ASP A 553 -13.61 16.96 -3.05
C ASP A 553 -14.44 16.30 -4.14
N ASN A 554 -13.87 16.19 -5.34
CA ASN A 554 -14.50 15.56 -6.48
C ASN A 554 -13.80 14.25 -6.86
N ARG A 555 -13.17 13.58 -5.90
CA ARG A 555 -12.51 12.29 -6.12
C ARG A 555 -13.57 11.19 -6.18
N ILE A 556 -13.37 10.21 -7.06
CA ILE A 556 -14.41 9.21 -7.37
C ILE A 556 -14.58 8.24 -6.16
N PRO A 557 -15.78 8.09 -5.59
CA PRO A 557 -16.07 7.16 -4.49
C PRO A 557 -15.69 5.69 -4.75
N PRO A 558 -15.44 4.88 -3.72
CA PRO A 558 -15.29 3.43 -3.86
C PRO A 558 -16.63 2.72 -4.08
N TYR A 559 -16.56 1.46 -4.52
CA TYR A 559 -17.74 0.61 -4.71
C TYR A 559 -18.59 0.50 -3.44
N GLY A 560 -19.86 0.90 -3.58
CA GLY A 560 -20.86 0.80 -2.52
C GLY A 560 -20.67 1.79 -1.37
N MET A 561 -20.04 2.94 -1.60
CA MET A 561 -19.88 3.97 -0.58
C MET A 561 -21.25 4.46 -0.08
N ASP A 562 -21.58 4.13 1.16
CA ASP A 562 -22.81 4.52 1.85
C ASP A 562 -22.74 5.99 2.30
N ALA A 563 -23.73 6.79 1.93
CA ALA A 563 -23.72 8.22 2.15
C ALA A 563 -23.81 8.59 3.64
N GLU A 564 -24.57 7.84 4.44
CA GLU A 564 -24.70 8.13 5.87
C GLU A 564 -23.43 7.78 6.63
N THR A 565 -22.82 6.64 6.32
CA THR A 565 -21.52 6.23 6.89
C THR A 565 -20.43 7.24 6.51
N ALA A 566 -20.41 7.68 5.25
CA ALA A 566 -19.49 8.73 4.81
C ALA A 566 -19.70 10.05 5.54
N ARG A 567 -20.96 10.48 5.75
CA ARG A 567 -21.32 11.68 6.51
C ARG A 567 -20.83 11.62 7.94
N LEU A 568 -21.16 10.53 8.65
CA LEU A 568 -20.74 10.31 10.04
C LEU A 568 -19.21 10.26 10.21
N ARG A 569 -18.48 10.01 9.13
CA ARG A 569 -17.01 9.94 9.10
C ARG A 569 -16.32 11.13 8.45
N ASN A 570 -17.04 12.22 8.17
CA ASN A 570 -16.52 13.41 7.47
C ASN A 570 -15.81 13.09 6.15
N ALA A 571 -16.35 12.12 5.40
CA ALA A 571 -15.75 11.60 4.18
C ALA A 571 -16.63 11.81 2.95
N LEU A 572 -17.62 12.71 2.99
CA LEU A 572 -18.48 12.99 1.84
C LEU A 572 -17.67 13.63 0.70
N PRO A 573 -18.02 13.37 -0.57
CA PRO A 573 -17.68 14.27 -1.66
C PRO A 573 -18.18 15.69 -1.38
N VAL A 574 -17.54 16.71 -1.95
CA VAL A 574 -17.97 18.11 -1.83
C VAL A 574 -18.12 18.71 -3.24
N PRO A 575 -19.36 19.02 -3.68
CA PRO A 575 -20.63 18.94 -2.95
C PRO A 575 -21.11 17.50 -2.71
N SER A 576 -21.94 17.27 -1.70
CA SER A 576 -22.35 15.93 -1.26
C SER A 576 -23.37 15.22 -2.15
N ASP A 577 -24.01 15.92 -3.09
CA ASP A 577 -24.99 15.37 -4.04
C ASP A 577 -24.38 14.85 -5.35
N GLN A 578 -23.10 15.10 -5.60
CA GLN A 578 -22.38 14.54 -6.76
C GLN A 578 -22.27 13.01 -6.67
N TYR A 579 -21.94 12.36 -7.78
CA TYR A 579 -21.92 10.88 -7.89
C TYR A 579 -23.21 10.21 -7.38
N ASN A 580 -24.36 10.84 -7.64
CA ASN A 580 -25.68 10.34 -7.25
C ASN A 580 -25.84 10.15 -5.72
N GLY A 581 -25.14 10.97 -4.90
CA GLY A 581 -25.18 10.88 -3.43
C GLY A 581 -26.57 10.96 -2.81
N ALA A 582 -27.50 11.69 -3.45
CA ALA A 582 -28.89 11.79 -3.00
C ALA A 582 -29.65 10.45 -2.98
N SER A 583 -29.11 9.41 -3.65
CA SER A 583 -29.69 8.06 -3.65
C SER A 583 -29.36 7.23 -2.40
N GLY A 584 -28.45 7.71 -1.56
CA GLY A 584 -27.95 7.01 -0.36
C GLY A 584 -26.69 6.17 -0.59
N THR A 585 -26.33 5.89 -1.85
CA THR A 585 -25.08 5.20 -2.20
C THR A 585 -24.43 5.92 -3.39
N TYR A 586 -23.14 6.22 -3.28
CA TYR A 586 -22.42 6.92 -4.34
C TYR A 586 -22.03 5.99 -5.50
N ASP A 587 -22.05 6.55 -6.71
CA ASP A 587 -21.48 5.91 -7.88
C ASP A 587 -19.95 5.80 -7.74
N TYR A 588 -19.40 4.60 -7.99
CA TYR A 588 -17.96 4.32 -7.95
C TYR A 588 -17.25 4.67 -9.28
N PHE A 589 -17.90 5.48 -10.10
CA PHE A 589 -17.43 5.88 -11.40
C PHE A 589 -17.88 7.30 -11.69
N ASP A 590 -17.20 7.92 -12.65
CA ASP A 590 -17.63 9.18 -13.25
C ASP A 590 -17.91 8.99 -14.74
N ASN A 591 -18.98 9.61 -15.25
CA ASN A 591 -19.29 9.64 -16.68
C ASN A 591 -18.99 11.04 -17.21
N VAL A 592 -17.86 11.17 -17.88
CA VAL A 592 -17.42 12.46 -18.42
C VAL A 592 -17.90 12.61 -19.86
N SER A 593 -18.65 13.68 -20.12
CA SER A 593 -19.03 14.06 -21.47
C SER A 593 -17.82 14.49 -22.28
N LEU A 594 -17.70 13.94 -23.49
CA LEU A 594 -16.68 14.27 -24.46
C LEU A 594 -17.18 15.41 -25.37
N ASN A 595 -16.30 16.35 -25.71
CA ASN A 595 -16.61 17.48 -26.60
C ASN A 595 -15.73 17.47 -27.87
N PRO A 596 -16.00 16.61 -28.87
CA PRO A 596 -15.18 16.55 -30.08
C PRO A 596 -15.16 17.90 -30.83
N PRO A 597 -13.97 18.45 -31.17
CA PRO A 597 -13.90 19.64 -32.01
C PRO A 597 -14.34 19.32 -33.45
N GLN A 598 -14.75 20.36 -34.19
CA GLN A 598 -15.18 20.20 -35.57
C GLN A 598 -14.12 19.50 -36.43
N GLY A 599 -14.53 18.45 -37.15
CA GLY A 599 -13.65 17.66 -38.01
C GLY A 599 -12.88 16.54 -37.30
N ALA A 600 -13.07 16.37 -35.99
CA ALA A 600 -12.53 15.21 -35.27
C ALA A 600 -13.24 13.92 -35.73
N SER A 601 -12.45 12.88 -35.99
CA SER A 601 -12.93 11.52 -36.29
C SER A 601 -12.40 10.46 -35.33
N SER A 602 -11.42 10.84 -34.50
CA SER A 602 -10.85 9.99 -33.47
C SER A 602 -10.28 10.80 -32.29
N ALA A 603 -10.12 10.15 -31.14
CA ALA A 603 -9.36 10.68 -30.02
C ALA A 603 -8.65 9.57 -29.24
N THR A 604 -7.46 9.88 -28.70
CA THR A 604 -6.84 9.12 -27.62
C THR A 604 -7.20 9.80 -26.30
N ILE A 605 -7.72 9.04 -25.34
CA ILE A 605 -8.14 9.50 -24.01
C ILE A 605 -7.23 8.81 -22.99
N GLU A 606 -6.56 9.59 -22.16
CA GLU A 606 -5.64 9.10 -21.13
C GLU A 606 -6.06 9.64 -19.77
N LEU A 607 -6.13 8.76 -18.77
CA LEU A 607 -6.25 9.15 -17.37
C LEU A 607 -4.84 9.31 -16.80
N LEU A 608 -4.49 10.52 -16.42
CA LEU A 608 -3.18 10.90 -15.91
C LEU A 608 -3.22 11.03 -14.39
N TYR A 609 -2.12 10.69 -13.72
CA TYR A 609 -1.89 10.95 -12.30
C TYR A 609 -0.57 11.67 -12.07
N GLN A 610 -0.62 12.74 -11.29
CA GLN A 610 0.54 13.49 -10.82
C GLN A 610 0.63 13.40 -9.28
N PRO A 611 1.77 12.94 -8.72
CA PRO A 611 1.93 12.79 -7.28
C PRO A 611 2.13 14.11 -6.53
N THR A 612 2.66 15.15 -7.18
CA THR A 612 2.78 16.50 -6.60
C THR A 612 2.75 17.55 -7.70
N SER A 613 1.97 18.60 -7.49
CA SER A 613 1.73 19.65 -8.48
C SER A 613 2.71 20.81 -8.35
N TRP A 614 2.82 21.60 -9.43
CA TRP A 614 3.58 22.85 -9.40
C TRP A 614 3.08 23.79 -8.29
N GLU A 615 1.76 23.94 -8.14
CA GLU A 615 1.17 24.88 -7.18
C GLU A 615 1.57 24.52 -5.74
N TYR A 616 1.66 23.23 -5.42
CA TYR A 616 2.09 22.79 -4.10
C TYR A 616 3.60 22.94 -3.89
N ILE A 617 4.42 22.59 -4.89
CA ILE A 617 5.89 22.79 -4.81
C ILE A 617 6.25 24.27 -4.68
N GLN A 618 5.57 25.14 -5.43
CA GLN A 618 5.73 26.59 -5.32
C GLN A 618 5.36 27.07 -3.92
N PHE A 619 4.23 26.60 -3.38
CA PHE A 619 3.81 26.92 -2.03
C PHE A 619 4.86 26.49 -0.98
N LEU A 620 5.34 25.24 -1.03
CA LEU A 620 6.35 24.74 -0.09
C LEU A 620 7.63 25.58 -0.08
N ALA A 621 8.04 26.07 -1.26
CA ALA A 621 9.21 26.93 -1.38
C ALA A 621 8.97 28.37 -0.88
N LEU A 622 7.82 28.96 -1.20
CA LEU A 622 7.54 30.38 -0.90
C LEU A 622 7.01 30.60 0.52
N ALA A 623 6.28 29.64 1.10
CA ALA A 623 5.70 29.76 2.43
C ALA A 623 6.68 29.38 3.57
N ASN A 624 7.82 28.76 3.25
CA ASN A 624 8.86 28.51 4.24
C ASN A 624 9.60 29.81 4.58
N ASN A 625 9.56 30.25 5.85
CA ASN A 625 10.18 31.51 6.30
C ASN A 625 11.71 31.42 6.45
N GLY A 626 12.32 30.31 6.03
CA GLY A 626 13.77 30.15 6.03
C GLY A 626 14.34 29.75 7.39
N SER A 627 15.64 29.98 7.56
CA SER A 627 16.38 29.51 8.75
C SER A 627 16.42 30.50 9.91
N ASP A 628 15.96 31.74 9.72
CA ASP A 628 16.07 32.80 10.73
C ASP A 628 14.84 32.82 11.66
N PRO A 629 14.98 32.42 12.94
CA PRO A 629 13.85 32.41 13.87
C PRO A 629 13.30 33.80 14.16
N ALA A 630 14.10 34.87 13.96
CA ALA A 630 13.60 36.24 14.10
C ALA A 630 12.58 36.61 13.01
N GLN A 631 12.52 35.84 11.92
CA GLN A 631 11.60 36.02 10.80
C GLN A 631 10.46 34.98 10.82
N GLY A 632 10.36 34.18 11.89
CA GLY A 632 9.40 33.07 11.97
C GLY A 632 9.87 31.81 11.24
N GLY A 633 11.17 31.70 10.95
CA GLY A 633 11.79 30.52 10.34
C GLY A 633 12.33 29.50 11.38
N ASN A 634 12.83 28.37 10.90
CA ASN A 634 13.40 27.31 11.72
C ASN A 634 14.80 26.94 11.21
N ALA A 635 15.83 26.96 12.06
CA ALA A 635 17.21 26.69 11.64
C ALA A 635 17.44 25.26 11.14
N PHE A 636 16.67 24.29 11.66
CA PHE A 636 16.68 22.91 11.19
C PHE A 636 15.90 22.77 9.88
N LEU A 637 14.68 23.28 9.78
CA LEU A 637 13.76 23.05 8.65
C LEU A 637 13.78 24.11 7.54
N GLY A 638 14.52 25.20 7.74
CA GLY A 638 14.42 26.42 6.94
C GLY A 638 14.87 26.31 5.48
N MET A 639 15.53 25.21 5.10
CA MET A 639 15.95 24.98 3.72
C MET A 639 15.08 23.94 2.99
N GLU A 640 14.16 23.27 3.70
CA GLU A 640 13.47 22.10 3.16
C GLU A 640 12.54 22.45 1.98
N GLY A 641 11.95 23.65 1.99
CA GLY A 641 11.17 24.15 0.85
C GLY A 641 12.03 24.34 -0.42
N GLU A 642 13.23 24.90 -0.28
CA GLU A 642 14.17 25.07 -1.40
C GLU A 642 14.73 23.72 -1.88
N TYR A 643 15.06 22.81 -0.97
CA TYR A 643 15.53 21.46 -1.33
C TYR A 643 14.46 20.66 -2.06
N MET A 644 13.21 20.80 -1.65
CA MET A 644 12.08 20.17 -2.34
C MET A 644 11.89 20.74 -3.75
N LEU A 645 11.94 22.07 -3.92
CA LEU A 645 11.89 22.72 -5.24
C LEU A 645 13.05 22.29 -6.14
N GLU A 646 14.27 22.25 -5.59
CA GLU A 646 15.46 21.78 -6.31
C GLU A 646 15.27 20.34 -6.81
N ALA A 647 14.88 19.41 -5.92
CA ALA A 647 14.65 18.02 -6.31
C ALA A 647 13.55 17.90 -7.37
N TRP A 648 12.49 18.71 -7.27
CA TRP A 648 11.41 18.75 -8.24
C TRP A 648 11.90 19.19 -9.63
N LEU A 649 12.68 20.26 -9.71
CA LEU A 649 13.25 20.74 -10.98
C LEU A 649 14.24 19.73 -11.60
N GLU A 650 15.08 19.10 -10.78
CA GLU A 650 16.15 18.19 -11.24
C GLU A 650 15.64 16.77 -11.59
N LYS A 651 14.46 16.38 -11.11
CA LYS A 651 13.86 15.06 -11.37
C LYS A 651 12.60 15.11 -12.22
N GLY A 652 12.53 16.04 -13.15
CA GLY A 652 11.49 16.05 -14.19
C GLY A 652 10.11 16.41 -13.67
N MET A 653 10.05 17.25 -12.63
CA MET A 653 8.85 18.00 -12.24
C MET A 653 7.62 17.14 -11.94
N ALA A 654 7.85 15.92 -11.44
CA ALA A 654 6.81 14.92 -11.19
C ALA A 654 5.85 14.77 -12.39
N ALA A 655 6.41 14.68 -13.61
CA ALA A 655 5.63 14.53 -14.83
C ALA A 655 4.64 13.36 -14.73
N PRO A 656 3.38 13.52 -15.16
CA PRO A 656 2.30 12.60 -14.86
C PRO A 656 2.48 11.21 -15.49
N HIS A 657 1.97 10.21 -14.78
CA HIS A 657 1.90 8.82 -15.24
C HIS A 657 0.53 8.53 -15.87
N VAL A 658 0.52 7.82 -17.00
CA VAL A 658 -0.72 7.35 -17.65
C VAL A 658 -1.23 6.11 -16.91
N MET A 659 -2.34 6.24 -16.20
CA MET A 659 -2.98 5.15 -15.47
C MET A 659 -3.75 4.21 -16.41
N ALA A 660 -4.52 4.80 -17.33
CA ALA A 660 -5.40 4.06 -18.24
C ALA A 660 -5.60 4.84 -19.54
N THR A 661 -5.81 4.11 -20.64
CA THR A 661 -6.02 4.69 -21.97
C THR A 661 -7.26 4.08 -22.61
N ALA A 662 -8.03 4.90 -23.32
CA ALA A 662 -9.12 4.47 -24.19
C ALA A 662 -9.12 5.29 -25.49
N THR A 663 -9.92 4.86 -26.45
CA THR A 663 -10.06 5.52 -27.75
C THR A 663 -11.50 5.82 -28.08
N TRP A 664 -11.73 6.99 -28.69
CA TRP A 664 -13.00 7.38 -29.27
C TRP A 664 -12.89 7.45 -30.80
N GLY A 665 -13.92 7.02 -31.53
CA GLY A 665 -13.98 7.02 -32.99
C GLY A 665 -13.16 5.92 -33.69
N ASN A 666 -12.79 6.15 -34.95
CA ASN A 666 -12.04 5.19 -35.76
C ASN A 666 -10.53 5.36 -35.50
N VAL A 667 -9.93 4.48 -34.71
CA VAL A 667 -8.51 4.60 -34.33
C VAL A 667 -7.72 3.40 -34.83
N THR A 668 -6.61 3.66 -35.55
CA THR A 668 -5.58 2.65 -35.82
C THR A 668 -4.76 2.44 -34.55
N GLN A 669 -4.59 1.19 -34.11
CA GLN A 669 -3.92 0.83 -32.86
C GLN A 669 -2.55 1.50 -32.74
N GLN A 670 -2.32 2.26 -31.65
CA GLN A 670 -1.08 3.03 -31.46
C GLN A 670 0.11 2.18 -31.01
N CYS A 671 -0.11 1.07 -30.29
CA CYS A 671 0.98 0.15 -29.93
C CYS A 671 1.05 -1.00 -30.91
N GLN A 672 2.18 -1.12 -31.60
CA GLN A 672 2.46 -2.18 -32.58
C GLN A 672 3.20 -3.38 -31.94
N SER A 673 3.63 -3.26 -30.68
CA SER A 673 4.30 -4.36 -29.96
C SER A 673 3.30 -5.46 -29.62
N THR A 674 3.63 -6.70 -29.96
CA THR A 674 2.75 -7.85 -29.74
C THR A 674 3.31 -8.75 -28.64
N THR A 675 2.43 -9.27 -27.79
CA THR A 675 2.81 -10.05 -26.62
C THR A 675 3.57 -11.33 -27.01
N PRO A 676 4.80 -11.53 -26.52
CA PRO A 676 5.52 -12.78 -26.73
C PRO A 676 4.93 -13.92 -25.89
N THR A 677 5.29 -15.15 -26.22
CA THR A 677 4.95 -16.34 -25.41
C THR A 677 6.19 -16.81 -24.67
N LEU A 678 6.14 -16.83 -23.33
CA LEU A 678 7.22 -17.42 -22.54
C LEU A 678 7.08 -18.94 -22.60
N ASP A 679 8.04 -19.61 -23.22
CA ASP A 679 7.95 -21.05 -23.51
C ASP A 679 8.45 -21.90 -22.34
N THR A 680 9.61 -21.53 -21.76
CA THR A 680 10.21 -22.28 -20.65
C THR A 680 10.93 -21.37 -19.65
N ALA A 681 10.95 -21.80 -18.40
CA ALA A 681 11.87 -21.35 -17.36
C ALA A 681 12.55 -22.60 -16.77
N THR A 682 13.76 -22.88 -17.23
CA THR A 682 14.50 -24.11 -16.87
C THR A 682 15.42 -23.82 -15.68
N PRO A 683 15.20 -24.44 -14.51
CA PRO A 683 16.05 -24.22 -13.35
C PRO A 683 17.44 -24.83 -13.54
N GLY A 684 18.45 -24.14 -13.02
CA GLY A 684 19.83 -24.60 -12.85
C GLY A 684 20.33 -24.28 -11.44
N ASN A 685 21.63 -24.51 -11.18
CA ASN A 685 22.22 -24.15 -9.89
C ASN A 685 22.39 -22.63 -9.79
N ALA A 686 21.65 -22.01 -8.88
CA ALA A 686 21.64 -20.58 -8.65
C ALA A 686 21.34 -19.78 -9.93
N GLU A 687 20.60 -20.37 -10.86
CA GLU A 687 20.23 -19.73 -12.12
C GLU A 687 18.92 -20.30 -12.69
N VAL A 688 18.25 -19.52 -13.54
CA VAL A 688 17.13 -19.99 -14.36
C VAL A 688 17.36 -19.54 -15.81
N SER A 689 17.23 -20.46 -16.75
CA SER A 689 17.32 -20.18 -18.19
C SER A 689 15.93 -20.07 -18.81
N LEU A 690 15.64 -18.92 -19.41
CA LEU A 690 14.37 -18.58 -20.05
C LEU A 690 14.48 -18.68 -21.57
N THR A 691 13.40 -19.15 -22.20
CA THR A 691 13.22 -19.12 -23.65
C THR A 691 11.82 -18.66 -23.99
N TRP A 692 11.67 -17.79 -25.00
CA TRP A 692 10.36 -17.33 -25.46
C TRP A 692 10.28 -17.26 -26.98
N THR A 693 9.05 -17.33 -27.48
CA THR A 693 8.73 -17.24 -28.89
C THR A 693 8.21 -15.83 -29.20
N PRO A 694 8.87 -15.07 -30.10
CA PRO A 694 8.34 -13.83 -30.65
C PRO A 694 6.96 -14.02 -31.29
N ALA A 695 6.09 -13.02 -31.18
CA ALA A 695 4.82 -13.05 -31.89
C ALA A 695 5.02 -12.93 -33.43
N PRO A 696 4.14 -13.51 -34.26
CA PRO A 696 4.33 -13.59 -35.72
C PRO A 696 4.45 -12.26 -36.47
N ASP A 697 4.04 -11.15 -35.82
CA ASP A 697 4.06 -9.78 -36.36
C ASP A 697 4.79 -8.82 -35.41
N ASP A 698 5.73 -9.32 -34.59
CA ASP A 698 6.44 -8.49 -33.62
C ASP A 698 7.35 -7.46 -34.32
N ALA A 699 6.95 -6.20 -34.24
CA ALA A 699 7.73 -5.05 -34.68
C ALA A 699 8.65 -4.50 -33.55
N GLY A 700 8.73 -5.22 -32.41
CA GLY A 700 9.52 -4.85 -31.25
C GLY A 700 11.01 -4.68 -31.53
N ASP A 701 11.61 -3.67 -30.92
CA ASP A 701 13.05 -3.41 -30.92
C ASP A 701 13.80 -4.34 -29.95
N GLY A 702 13.10 -4.89 -28.95
CA GLY A 702 13.66 -5.86 -28.00
C GLY A 702 12.64 -6.40 -27.00
N TYR A 703 13.14 -7.14 -26.00
CA TYR A 703 12.36 -7.78 -24.95
C TYR A 703 12.84 -7.40 -23.55
N ASN A 704 11.90 -7.14 -22.63
CA ASN A 704 12.20 -7.00 -21.21
C ASN A 704 11.78 -8.26 -20.45
N VAL A 705 12.63 -8.68 -19.52
CA VAL A 705 12.39 -9.80 -18.60
C VAL A 705 12.07 -9.25 -17.22
N TYR A 706 11.00 -9.78 -16.62
CA TYR A 706 10.54 -9.40 -15.29
C TYR A 706 10.29 -10.62 -14.41
N TYR A 707 10.49 -10.47 -13.11
CA TYR A 707 9.80 -11.31 -12.14
C TYR A 707 8.34 -10.86 -12.02
N ASP A 708 7.42 -11.81 -11.88
CA ASP A 708 6.06 -11.53 -11.42
C ASP A 708 6.04 -11.39 -9.88
N GLN A 709 5.38 -10.34 -9.40
CA GLN A 709 5.15 -10.07 -7.99
C GLN A 709 3.63 -9.94 -7.74
N ALA A 710 2.90 -11.05 -7.87
CA ALA A 710 1.44 -11.10 -7.75
C ALA A 710 0.74 -10.10 -8.70
N GLY A 711 1.08 -10.19 -9.99
CA GLY A 711 0.54 -9.34 -11.06
C GLY A 711 1.30 -8.03 -11.28
N LYS A 712 2.19 -7.63 -10.36
CA LYS A 712 3.19 -6.55 -10.57
C LYS A 712 4.47 -7.12 -11.19
N ALA A 713 5.35 -6.26 -11.72
CA ALA A 713 6.57 -6.68 -12.39
C ALA A 713 7.79 -6.05 -11.71
N LEU A 714 8.80 -6.87 -11.40
CA LEU A 714 10.11 -6.44 -10.96
C LEU A 714 11.10 -6.67 -12.12
N SER A 715 11.81 -5.61 -12.53
CA SER A 715 12.75 -5.72 -13.66
C SER A 715 13.90 -6.67 -13.34
N VAL A 716 14.21 -7.55 -14.29
CA VAL A 716 15.36 -8.48 -14.23
C VAL A 716 16.41 -8.04 -15.24
N ALA A 717 16.04 -7.91 -16.52
CA ALA A 717 16.96 -7.52 -17.59
C ALA A 717 16.23 -6.97 -18.83
N ASP A 718 16.93 -6.14 -19.60
CA ASP A 718 16.64 -5.91 -21.03
C ASP A 718 17.44 -6.92 -21.85
N ALA A 719 16.75 -7.83 -22.52
CA ALA A 719 17.36 -8.90 -23.32
C ALA A 719 17.67 -8.45 -24.77
N GLY A 720 17.36 -7.19 -25.13
CA GLY A 720 17.42 -6.70 -26.50
C GLY A 720 16.63 -7.63 -27.43
N GLN A 721 17.19 -7.94 -28.60
CA GLN A 721 16.55 -8.85 -29.57
C GLN A 721 16.77 -10.34 -29.28
N ALA A 722 17.39 -10.71 -28.15
CA ALA A 722 17.53 -12.11 -27.80
C ALA A 722 16.15 -12.71 -27.46
N SER A 723 15.94 -13.98 -27.81
CA SER A 723 14.74 -14.74 -27.44
C SER A 723 14.99 -15.70 -26.27
N THR A 724 16.10 -15.47 -25.56
CA THR A 724 16.58 -16.29 -24.44
C THR A 724 17.32 -15.41 -23.44
N TYR A 725 17.22 -15.72 -22.15
CA TYR A 725 17.98 -15.05 -21.09
C TYR A 725 18.28 -16.05 -19.96
N THR A 726 19.50 -16.01 -19.42
CA THR A 726 19.84 -16.76 -18.21
C THR A 726 19.95 -15.78 -17.07
N ASP A 727 19.14 -15.98 -16.04
CA ASP A 727 19.13 -15.20 -14.82
C ASP A 727 20.03 -15.85 -13.76
N PRO A 728 21.21 -15.29 -13.45
CA PRO A 728 22.19 -15.92 -12.57
C PRO A 728 22.13 -15.36 -11.14
N GLY A 729 22.78 -16.04 -10.20
CA GLY A 729 22.94 -15.56 -8.82
C GLY A 729 21.69 -15.73 -7.94
N LEU A 730 20.78 -16.60 -8.35
CA LEU A 730 19.54 -16.90 -7.64
C LEU A 730 19.78 -17.76 -6.39
N THR A 731 18.86 -17.68 -5.43
CA THR A 731 18.90 -18.53 -4.24
C THR A 731 18.23 -19.86 -4.55
N ASN A 732 18.98 -20.95 -4.44
CA ASN A 732 18.43 -22.28 -4.60
C ASN A 732 17.29 -22.54 -3.59
N GLY A 733 16.23 -23.19 -4.06
CA GLY A 733 15.02 -23.45 -3.27
C GLY A 733 14.03 -22.28 -3.23
N SER A 734 14.39 -21.07 -3.68
CA SER A 734 13.43 -19.96 -3.81
C SER A 734 12.71 -20.04 -5.16
N GLU A 735 11.40 -19.83 -5.20
CA GLU A 735 10.66 -19.75 -6.47
C GLU A 735 10.82 -18.37 -7.12
N TYR A 736 11.03 -18.37 -8.44
CA TYR A 736 11.05 -17.18 -9.27
C TYR A 736 10.07 -17.37 -10.42
N CYS A 737 9.07 -16.51 -10.48
CA CYS A 737 8.07 -16.47 -11.54
C CYS A 737 8.44 -15.39 -12.55
N TYR A 738 8.48 -15.73 -13.84
CA TYR A 738 8.92 -14.82 -14.90
C TYR A 738 7.80 -14.47 -15.86
N LYS A 739 7.89 -13.27 -16.43
CA LYS A 739 7.12 -12.83 -17.60
C LYS A 739 7.98 -11.95 -18.50
N VAL A 740 7.63 -11.95 -19.78
CA VAL A 740 8.37 -11.24 -20.83
C VAL A 740 7.42 -10.32 -21.58
N THR A 741 7.89 -9.14 -21.94
CA THR A 741 7.22 -8.19 -22.84
C THR A 741 8.11 -7.94 -24.05
N SER A 742 7.50 -7.57 -25.18
CA SER A 742 8.21 -6.91 -26.27
C SER A 742 8.06 -5.40 -26.12
N TYR A 743 9.02 -4.62 -26.61
CA TYR A 743 8.92 -3.17 -26.63
C TYR A 743 9.39 -2.57 -27.96
N THR A 744 8.88 -1.39 -28.30
CA THR A 744 9.41 -0.52 -29.36
C THR A 744 9.99 0.74 -28.74
N THR A 745 11.06 1.25 -29.31
CA THR A 745 11.69 2.51 -28.92
C THR A 745 10.91 3.69 -29.50
N ALA A 746 10.88 4.79 -28.75
CA ALA A 746 10.25 6.01 -29.23
C ALA A 746 11.03 6.59 -30.42
N THR A 747 10.31 6.93 -31.49
CA THR A 747 10.83 7.69 -32.63
C THR A 747 10.32 9.12 -32.58
N THR A 748 10.80 9.98 -33.48
CA THR A 748 10.30 11.37 -33.61
C THR A 748 8.79 11.46 -33.86
N ASP A 749 8.20 10.43 -34.47
CA ASP A 749 6.82 10.45 -34.95
C ASP A 749 5.91 9.42 -34.25
N THR A 750 6.48 8.43 -33.56
CA THR A 750 5.74 7.35 -32.88
C THR A 750 6.26 7.14 -31.46
N PRO A 751 5.39 7.25 -30.43
CA PRO A 751 5.77 6.86 -29.07
C PRO A 751 6.19 5.39 -29.02
N GLY A 752 7.26 5.10 -28.28
CA GLY A 752 7.61 3.74 -27.94
C GLY A 752 6.50 3.14 -27.08
N CYS A 753 6.30 1.83 -27.18
CA CYS A 753 5.34 1.14 -26.33
C CYS A 753 5.87 -0.23 -25.93
N GLU A 754 5.32 -0.77 -24.85
CA GLU A 754 5.58 -2.12 -24.37
C GLU A 754 4.31 -2.95 -24.50
N SER A 755 4.42 -4.20 -24.93
CA SER A 755 3.29 -5.10 -25.08
C SER A 755 2.67 -5.45 -23.71
N ALA A 756 1.49 -6.07 -23.72
CA ALA A 756 1.07 -6.84 -22.55
C ALA A 756 2.09 -7.95 -22.26
N ALA A 757 2.23 -8.34 -20.99
CA ALA A 757 3.15 -9.40 -20.58
C ALA A 757 2.70 -10.77 -21.11
N SER A 758 3.67 -11.66 -21.34
CA SER A 758 3.46 -13.07 -21.65
C SER A 758 2.68 -13.81 -20.56
N ASN A 759 2.38 -15.09 -20.80
CA ASN A 759 2.09 -16.02 -19.70
C ASN A 759 3.24 -16.03 -18.66
N ILE A 760 2.90 -16.39 -17.43
CA ILE A 760 3.86 -16.52 -16.33
C ILE A 760 4.34 -17.97 -16.27
N ILE A 761 5.66 -18.17 -16.13
CA ILE A 761 6.24 -19.48 -15.82
C ILE A 761 7.16 -19.32 -14.62
N CYS A 762 6.98 -20.17 -13.62
CA CYS A 762 7.79 -20.20 -12.41
C CYS A 762 8.83 -21.33 -12.45
N ALA A 763 9.98 -21.08 -11.83
CA ALA A 763 11.04 -22.06 -11.66
C ALA A 763 11.70 -21.90 -10.29
N VAL A 764 12.07 -23.03 -9.69
CA VAL A 764 12.87 -23.05 -8.47
C VAL A 764 14.29 -23.50 -8.83
N PRO A 765 15.27 -22.57 -8.93
CA PRO A 765 16.68 -22.92 -9.07
C PRO A 765 17.08 -23.90 -7.97
N ASN A 766 17.88 -24.88 -8.33
CA ASN A 766 18.33 -25.90 -7.42
C ASN A 766 19.64 -26.51 -7.92
N ASN A 767 20.37 -27.17 -7.03
CA ASN A 767 21.58 -27.92 -7.38
C ASN A 767 21.21 -29.23 -8.09
N LEU A 768 20.74 -29.15 -9.35
CA LEU A 768 20.43 -30.32 -10.17
C LEU A 768 21.65 -31.25 -10.21
N GLY A 769 21.48 -32.49 -9.71
CA GLY A 769 22.53 -33.51 -9.64
C GLY A 769 23.22 -33.71 -8.28
N GLN A 770 22.94 -32.90 -7.25
CA GLN A 770 23.34 -33.17 -5.85
C GLN A 770 22.16 -33.24 -4.87
N ALA A 771 20.95 -32.90 -5.31
CA ALA A 771 19.74 -32.98 -4.50
C ALA A 771 19.34 -34.43 -4.22
N LYS A 772 19.00 -34.68 -2.96
CA LYS A 772 18.47 -35.95 -2.49
C LYS A 772 16.95 -35.87 -2.37
N VAL A 773 16.24 -36.96 -2.64
CA VAL A 773 14.79 -37.03 -2.47
C VAL A 773 14.42 -38.08 -1.45
N GLY A 774 13.44 -37.77 -0.63
CA GLY A 774 12.82 -38.66 0.35
C GLY A 774 11.32 -38.75 0.12
N ALA A 775 10.72 -39.87 0.48
CA ALA A 775 9.27 -40.06 0.42
C ALA A 775 8.74 -40.44 1.81
N SER A 776 7.66 -39.82 2.28
CA SER A 776 6.94 -40.23 3.49
C SER A 776 5.68 -41.00 3.13
N LEU A 777 5.22 -41.93 3.98
CA LEU A 777 4.09 -42.81 3.70
C LEU A 777 2.94 -42.67 4.72
N ALA A 778 1.71 -42.68 4.22
CA ALA A 778 0.49 -42.87 4.99
C ALA A 778 -0.42 -43.91 4.33
N THR A 779 -1.14 -44.69 5.12
CA THR A 779 -2.21 -45.57 4.62
C THR A 779 -3.57 -44.95 4.89
N GLY A 780 -4.52 -45.17 4.00
CA GLY A 780 -5.88 -44.67 4.18
C GLY A 780 -6.86 -45.25 3.18
N ARG A 781 -8.07 -44.67 3.17
CA ARG A 781 -9.14 -44.98 2.23
C ARG A 781 -9.90 -43.72 1.86
N TYR A 782 -10.57 -43.73 0.72
CA TYR A 782 -11.44 -42.65 0.32
C TYR A 782 -12.84 -42.82 0.93
N GLU A 783 -13.32 -41.81 1.63
CA GLU A 783 -14.68 -41.75 2.16
C GLU A 783 -15.50 -40.73 1.37
N THR A 784 -16.64 -41.16 0.83
CA THR A 784 -17.59 -40.27 0.15
C THR A 784 -18.61 -39.74 1.14
N THR A 785 -18.70 -38.42 1.29
CA THR A 785 -19.75 -37.74 2.04
C THR A 785 -20.68 -36.98 1.10
N GLY A 786 -21.94 -36.76 1.50
CA GLY A 786 -22.95 -36.11 0.67
C GLY A 786 -23.74 -37.04 -0.28
N LYS A 787 -24.63 -36.47 -1.10
CA LYS A 787 -25.47 -37.21 -2.06
C LYS A 787 -25.58 -36.48 -3.40
N GLY A 788 -25.57 -37.24 -4.49
CA GLY A 788 -25.76 -36.70 -5.84
C GLY A 788 -24.61 -35.79 -6.28
N LYS A 789 -24.91 -34.58 -6.76
CA LYS A 789 -23.90 -33.62 -7.26
C LYS A 789 -23.04 -32.98 -6.16
N ASN A 790 -23.40 -33.17 -4.89
CA ASN A 790 -22.65 -32.64 -3.73
C ASN A 790 -21.84 -33.74 -3.04
N GLN A 791 -21.44 -34.78 -3.78
CA GLN A 791 -20.55 -35.81 -3.24
C GLN A 791 -19.13 -35.26 -3.16
N VAL A 792 -18.55 -35.31 -1.96
CA VAL A 792 -17.15 -35.00 -1.71
C VAL A 792 -16.45 -36.29 -1.35
N ILE A 793 -15.34 -36.60 -2.04
CA ILE A 793 -14.51 -37.77 -1.79
C ILE A 793 -13.26 -37.28 -1.06
N THR A 794 -13.03 -37.74 0.16
CA THR A 794 -11.90 -37.30 0.99
C THR A 794 -11.05 -38.50 1.37
N PHE A 795 -9.72 -38.35 1.25
CA PHE A 795 -8.79 -39.35 1.76
C PHE A 795 -8.75 -39.27 3.29
N VAL A 796 -9.07 -40.37 3.96
CA VAL A 796 -9.02 -40.50 5.42
C VAL A 796 -7.90 -41.46 5.78
N THR A 797 -6.89 -40.95 6.48
CA THR A 797 -5.78 -41.76 7.00
C THR A 797 -6.30 -42.77 8.01
N THR A 798 -6.02 -44.05 7.78
CA THR A 798 -6.36 -45.15 8.68
C THR A 798 -5.30 -46.25 8.59
N SER A 799 -5.02 -46.89 9.73
CA SER A 799 -4.10 -48.02 9.83
C SER A 799 -4.85 -49.35 10.07
N SER A 800 -6.17 -49.37 9.91
CA SER A 800 -7.01 -50.54 10.14
C SER A 800 -7.99 -50.75 8.99
N PHE A 801 -7.95 -51.95 8.40
CA PHE A 801 -8.73 -52.34 7.24
C PHE A 801 -9.31 -53.74 7.46
N SER A 802 -10.43 -54.04 6.82
CA SER A 802 -10.99 -55.40 6.77
C SER A 802 -10.35 -56.18 5.62
N VAL A 803 -10.24 -57.51 5.73
CA VAL A 803 -9.78 -58.32 4.61
C VAL A 803 -10.74 -58.20 3.42
N GLY A 804 -10.22 -57.74 2.27
CA GLY A 804 -11.01 -57.42 1.08
C GLY A 804 -11.16 -55.92 0.82
N ASP A 805 -10.73 -55.06 1.74
CA ASP A 805 -10.67 -53.61 1.54
C ASP A 805 -9.53 -53.23 0.58
N GLU A 806 -9.70 -52.08 -0.07
CA GLU A 806 -8.62 -51.39 -0.78
C GLU A 806 -7.75 -50.65 0.24
N VAL A 807 -6.45 -50.92 0.25
CA VAL A 807 -5.48 -50.19 1.07
C VAL A 807 -4.79 -49.19 0.17
N THR A 808 -5.16 -47.92 0.26
CA THR A 808 -4.46 -46.85 -0.45
C THR A 808 -3.23 -46.44 0.35
N ILE A 809 -2.06 -46.50 -0.30
CA ILE A 809 -0.80 -46.02 0.24
C ILE A 809 -0.50 -44.69 -0.45
N HIS A 810 -0.51 -43.62 0.34
CA HIS A 810 -0.25 -42.26 -0.06
C HIS A 810 1.22 -41.95 0.27
N ALA A 811 1.99 -41.57 -0.74
CA ALA A 811 3.36 -41.12 -0.61
C ALA A 811 3.49 -39.63 -0.90
N THR A 812 4.25 -38.90 -0.07
CA THR A 812 4.62 -37.51 -0.31
C THR A 812 6.12 -37.44 -0.54
N VAL A 813 6.54 -37.01 -1.72
CA VAL A 813 7.93 -36.93 -2.17
C VAL A 813 8.43 -35.50 -2.10
N LEU A 814 9.47 -35.28 -1.32
CA LEU A 814 10.10 -33.98 -1.12
C LEU A 814 11.60 -34.06 -1.47
N ASP A 815 12.17 -32.94 -1.88
CA ASP A 815 13.62 -32.73 -1.92
C ASP A 815 14.12 -32.59 -0.47
N ASP A 816 15.11 -33.37 -0.06
CA ASP A 816 15.59 -33.41 1.32
C ASP A 816 16.41 -32.18 1.72
N ALA A 817 16.98 -31.47 0.75
CA ALA A 817 17.76 -30.27 0.98
C ALA A 817 16.86 -29.04 1.08
N THR A 818 15.81 -28.96 0.26
CA THR A 818 14.95 -27.77 0.18
C THR A 818 13.60 -27.94 0.87
N GLY A 819 13.15 -29.18 1.13
CA GLY A 819 11.83 -29.49 1.65
C GLY A 819 10.70 -29.32 0.64
N LEU A 820 11.01 -29.00 -0.62
CA LEU A 820 10.02 -28.72 -1.65
C LEU A 820 9.42 -30.01 -2.23
N PRO A 821 8.13 -30.01 -2.62
CA PRO A 821 7.55 -31.15 -3.27
C PRO A 821 8.14 -31.43 -4.64
N VAL A 822 8.34 -32.71 -4.95
CA VAL A 822 8.93 -33.15 -6.21
C VAL A 822 7.85 -33.72 -7.10
N PRO A 823 7.42 -33.02 -8.17
CA PRO A 823 6.44 -33.54 -9.11
C PRO A 823 7.04 -34.60 -10.03
N ASN A 824 6.18 -35.44 -10.60
CA ASN A 824 6.52 -36.54 -11.48
C ASN A 824 7.49 -37.58 -10.89
N ALA A 825 7.62 -37.63 -9.56
CA ALA A 825 8.37 -38.65 -8.86
C ALA A 825 7.54 -39.94 -8.74
N THR A 826 8.19 -41.09 -8.82
CA THR A 826 7.56 -42.39 -8.57
C THR A 826 8.23 -43.07 -7.38
N VAL A 827 7.43 -43.67 -6.50
CA VAL A 827 7.91 -44.35 -5.29
C VAL A 827 7.67 -45.85 -5.44
N ASN A 828 8.72 -46.64 -5.23
CA ASN A 828 8.60 -48.08 -5.07
C ASN A 828 8.35 -48.40 -3.60
N ILE A 829 7.34 -49.24 -3.34
CA ILE A 829 6.84 -49.57 -2.02
C ILE A 829 6.74 -51.08 -1.88
N ASP A 830 7.46 -51.63 -0.91
CA ASP A 830 7.34 -53.03 -0.51
C ASP A 830 6.41 -53.15 0.70
N ILE A 831 5.38 -53.97 0.54
CA ILE A 831 4.50 -54.43 1.62
C ILE A 831 5.08 -55.73 2.16
N THR A 832 5.33 -55.76 3.46
CA THR A 832 5.81 -56.94 4.20
C THR A 832 4.85 -57.28 5.33
N GLY A 833 4.78 -58.56 5.70
CA GLY A 833 3.82 -59.06 6.68
C GLY A 833 3.49 -60.53 6.43
N PRO A 834 2.27 -60.99 6.82
CA PRO A 834 1.78 -62.33 6.51
C PRO A 834 1.81 -62.68 5.01
N GLN A 835 1.75 -61.67 4.15
CA GLN A 835 1.96 -61.77 2.70
C GLN A 835 2.84 -60.58 2.25
N ALA A 836 3.58 -60.76 1.15
CA ALA A 836 4.39 -59.69 0.56
C ALA A 836 3.81 -59.22 -0.79
N ALA A 837 3.99 -57.94 -1.09
CA ALA A 837 3.68 -57.34 -2.38
C ALA A 837 4.65 -56.17 -2.64
N SER A 838 4.95 -55.89 -3.90
CA SER A 838 5.73 -54.72 -4.32
C SER A 838 4.89 -53.89 -5.27
N LEU A 839 4.82 -52.60 -5.01
CA LEU A 839 3.96 -51.65 -5.70
C LEU A 839 4.78 -50.44 -6.14
N THR A 840 4.42 -49.85 -7.26
CA THR A 840 5.00 -48.60 -7.74
C THR A 840 3.87 -47.60 -7.90
N THR A 841 4.05 -46.40 -7.36
CA THR A 841 3.07 -45.33 -7.47
C THR A 841 3.01 -44.76 -8.89
N GLY A 842 1.95 -44.01 -9.18
CA GLY A 842 1.97 -43.11 -10.33
C GLY A 842 3.01 -41.99 -10.16
N PRO A 843 3.22 -41.14 -11.17
CA PRO A 843 3.96 -39.90 -11.01
C PRO A 843 3.25 -39.01 -9.98
N SER A 844 4.01 -38.37 -9.09
CA SER A 844 3.48 -37.38 -8.17
C SER A 844 2.97 -36.12 -8.86
N ASP A 845 2.00 -35.47 -8.23
CA ASP A 845 1.46 -34.18 -8.64
C ASP A 845 2.37 -33.00 -8.23
N GLY A 846 1.89 -31.77 -8.46
CA GLY A 846 2.60 -30.53 -8.11
C GLY A 846 2.91 -30.37 -6.61
N ASN A 847 2.17 -31.08 -5.75
CA ASN A 847 2.39 -31.10 -4.30
C ASN A 847 3.25 -32.29 -3.86
N GLY A 848 3.93 -32.96 -4.81
CA GLY A 848 4.77 -34.12 -4.53
C GLY A 848 3.97 -35.33 -4.05
N VAL A 849 2.65 -35.32 -4.19
CA VAL A 849 1.75 -36.37 -3.71
C VAL A 849 1.53 -37.41 -4.80
N THR A 850 1.67 -38.68 -4.43
CA THR A 850 1.33 -39.81 -5.29
C THR A 850 0.75 -40.95 -4.48
N GLU A 851 0.01 -41.84 -5.12
CA GLU A 851 -0.61 -42.98 -4.45
C GLU A 851 -0.48 -44.28 -5.23
N VAL A 852 -0.60 -45.38 -4.51
CA VAL A 852 -0.81 -46.71 -5.07
C VAL A 852 -1.80 -47.49 -4.20
N ILE A 853 -2.65 -48.28 -4.85
CA ILE A 853 -3.66 -49.08 -4.15
C ILE A 853 -3.21 -50.53 -4.09
N TRP A 854 -3.15 -51.07 -2.88
CA TRP A 854 -3.04 -52.50 -2.67
C TRP A 854 -4.42 -53.14 -2.53
N GLN A 855 -4.80 -53.92 -3.54
CA GLN A 855 -6.08 -54.64 -3.60
C GLN A 855 -5.99 -55.93 -2.77
N THR A 856 -6.60 -55.94 -1.58
CA THR A 856 -6.67 -57.15 -0.75
C THR A 856 -7.83 -58.05 -1.21
N GLN A 857 -7.69 -59.37 -1.06
CA GLN A 857 -8.71 -60.33 -1.48
C GLN A 857 -9.52 -60.82 -0.29
N ALA A 858 -10.84 -60.66 -0.34
CA ALA A 858 -11.73 -61.24 0.66
C ALA A 858 -11.65 -62.79 0.66
N PRO A 859 -11.81 -63.45 1.81
CA PRO A 859 -11.93 -64.91 1.86
C PRO A 859 -13.17 -65.37 1.09
N ASN A 860 -13.14 -66.58 0.51
CA ASN A 860 -14.33 -67.13 -0.13
C ASN A 860 -15.44 -67.42 0.91
N ARG A 861 -16.66 -67.75 0.46
CA ARG A 861 -17.83 -68.02 1.34
C ARG A 861 -17.63 -69.15 2.37
N LYS A 862 -16.54 -69.92 2.31
CA LYS A 862 -16.16 -70.96 3.27
C LYS A 862 -15.00 -70.54 4.19
N GLY A 863 -14.60 -69.27 4.15
CA GLY A 863 -13.46 -68.74 4.91
C GLY A 863 -12.09 -69.23 4.40
N GLN A 864 -12.01 -69.66 3.13
CA GLN A 864 -10.76 -70.19 2.54
C GLN A 864 -10.24 -69.23 1.45
N GLY A 865 -8.92 -69.03 1.40
CA GLY A 865 -8.27 -68.06 0.49
C GLY A 865 -8.41 -66.61 0.97
N GLY A 866 -7.95 -65.66 0.15
CA GLY A 866 -7.92 -64.23 0.50
C GLY A 866 -6.56 -63.77 1.03
N THR A 867 -6.38 -62.45 1.16
CA THR A 867 -5.19 -61.85 1.78
C THR A 867 -5.18 -62.23 3.27
N THR A 868 -4.03 -62.66 3.77
CA THR A 868 -3.94 -63.20 5.14
C THR A 868 -4.12 -62.06 6.17
N PRO A 869 -5.05 -62.14 7.14
CA PRO A 869 -5.18 -61.12 8.20
C PRO A 869 -3.90 -61.01 9.04
N GLY A 870 -3.64 -59.83 9.58
CA GLY A 870 -2.48 -59.55 10.44
C GLY A 870 -1.87 -58.17 10.23
N SER A 871 -0.72 -57.94 10.86
CA SER A 871 0.01 -56.69 10.77
C SER A 871 0.92 -56.66 9.53
N TYR A 872 0.80 -55.60 8.75
CA TYR A 872 1.60 -55.32 7.56
C TYR A 872 2.39 -54.03 7.73
N THR A 873 3.44 -53.89 6.95
CA THR A 873 4.27 -52.69 6.88
C THR A 873 4.54 -52.36 5.42
N ALA A 874 4.13 -51.18 4.97
CA ALA A 874 4.52 -50.61 3.68
C ALA A 874 5.80 -49.81 3.86
N THR A 875 6.83 -50.09 3.06
CA THR A 875 8.17 -49.49 3.17
C THR A 875 8.59 -48.93 1.83
N THR A 876 9.09 -47.69 1.77
CA THR A 876 9.70 -47.16 0.54
C THR A 876 11.02 -47.87 0.26
N THR A 877 11.24 -48.26 -1.00
CA THR A 877 12.43 -49.00 -1.42
C THR A 877 13.20 -48.34 -2.55
N ASP A 878 12.60 -47.37 -3.22
CA ASP A 878 13.26 -46.48 -4.18
C ASP A 878 12.37 -45.26 -4.46
N VAL A 879 12.99 -44.13 -4.79
CA VAL A 879 12.30 -42.93 -5.26
C VAL A 879 12.99 -42.46 -6.53
N THR A 880 12.28 -42.53 -7.66
CA THR A 880 12.81 -42.08 -8.94
C THR A 880 12.21 -40.72 -9.30
N ALA A 881 13.07 -39.72 -9.50
CA ALA A 881 12.70 -38.39 -10.00
C ALA A 881 13.80 -37.85 -10.93
N SER A 882 13.41 -37.21 -12.02
CA SER A 882 14.36 -36.65 -13.00
C SER A 882 15.17 -35.51 -12.38
N GLY A 883 16.51 -35.60 -12.44
CA GLY A 883 17.42 -34.59 -11.89
C GLY A 883 17.81 -34.80 -10.41
N TYR A 884 17.29 -35.85 -9.77
CA TYR A 884 17.51 -36.17 -8.36
C TYR A 884 18.18 -37.52 -8.15
N THR A 885 18.76 -37.71 -6.97
CA THR A 885 19.20 -39.03 -6.48
C THR A 885 18.40 -39.40 -5.24
N TRP A 886 17.88 -40.62 -5.15
CA TRP A 886 17.23 -41.08 -3.92
C TRP A 886 18.22 -41.03 -2.74
N ASP A 887 17.74 -40.57 -1.60
CA ASP A 887 18.54 -40.39 -0.39
C ASP A 887 18.96 -41.70 0.29
N GLY A 888 18.30 -42.79 -0.10
CA GLY A 888 18.47 -44.14 0.42
C GLY A 888 17.75 -44.37 1.75
N VAL A 889 16.96 -43.40 2.22
CA VAL A 889 16.18 -43.52 3.45
C VAL A 889 14.86 -44.20 3.15
N MET A 890 14.70 -45.38 3.74
CA MET A 890 13.45 -46.11 3.72
C MET A 890 12.53 -45.54 4.79
N THR A 891 11.35 -45.08 4.41
CA THR A 891 10.26 -44.73 5.34
C THR A 891 9.24 -45.85 5.34
N ALA A 892 8.58 -46.05 6.48
CA ALA A 892 7.63 -47.14 6.63
C ALA A 892 6.38 -46.70 7.38
N THR A 893 5.24 -47.27 7.00
CA THR A 893 3.97 -47.10 7.70
C THR A 893 3.34 -48.47 7.96
N ALA A 894 2.82 -48.65 9.18
CA ALA A 894 2.23 -49.92 9.62
C ALA A 894 0.71 -49.86 9.56
N PHE A 895 0.10 -50.96 9.11
CA PHE A 895 -1.35 -51.11 9.08
C PHE A 895 -1.76 -52.56 9.40
N ASN A 896 -3.02 -52.76 9.77
CA ASN A 896 -3.56 -54.07 10.13
C ASN A 896 -4.73 -54.42 9.22
N LEU A 897 -4.73 -55.68 8.76
CA LEU A 897 -5.89 -56.33 8.13
C LEU A 897 -6.59 -57.21 9.16
N GLN A 898 -7.88 -56.97 9.41
CA GLN A 898 -8.71 -57.72 10.36
C GLN A 898 -9.75 -58.60 9.67
#